data_AF-A0A7C2ZIY5-F1
#
_entry.id   AF-A0A7C2ZIY5-F1
#
_cell.length_a   1.000
_cell.length_b   1.000
_cell.length_c   1.000
_cell.angle_alpha   90.00
_cell.angle_beta   90.00
_cell.angle_gamma   90.00
#
_symmetry.space_group_name_H-M   'P 1'
#
loop_
_entity.id
_entity.type
_entity.pdbx_description
1 polymer ?
#
loop_
_entity_poly.entity_id
_entity_poly.type
_entity_poly.pdbx_seq_one_letter_code
_entity_poly.pdbx_strand_id
1 'polypeptide(L)'
;MEVADMALRKLHLKLGGMHCSLCVRSVEKAVGRLPGVESVSVSIAHGEILVAYDPDRVTPAQIRSTLEAIGFEPREPDEAALLAAEERELAEARRKALQAGVLLGLASALMLAARLWGPTPAGMLGMAGLALYTVFGPARFIIFRNGWQSLRRGILNQDVLASASALAGLGGGLAGLVVPALPAGEFFGATVFVLAFHLVGGYASVSVHVRASQSVRRLLSLAPPTARRVGPDGADEEVPADRLRVGDRVRVRPGERIPVDGRVVEGALTVDESLVTGEPWPVDKLPGDQVVGGSLNLTGAGVVEVTRVGDETFLRTVARQAAEARALKPGILRLVDRVLLVYVPVVFGAAGLGFIGWLLGPLILSGQPDLGGAAFAGLGALIMGYPCALGMATPLALIRAAGEAAARGILLRSPEAFHVFRLVDTAVFDKTGTLTTGRPEVADVHAVGLAPDEVLRLAAGAELPSEHPLGQVIVAAARDRGLGPPSPAGFAAEPGLGVRATVEGRQVLVGSPRLLARKGVDPAPLRPLVDEVEARGQTAVLVAVDGVPAGVIGLADRLKADAADTIWALRRRGIVPVVFTGDGEPVARAVGDALGITEVRARLLPGEKADAVRELQGAGRRVAFVGDGINDAPALMQADVGVALGSGPDITLEAADIVIVGRQLGRVVDALELAGRSYSLTVRNVAFALAFNAAGLLAALSGRVTPVWAMVAMGLSVSLVVASSLLTPLRSAAGGADRRELVLRVPDLHCEACLDRVRRAVGRLEGVEAVAGDPAGRVVRITCRSGTVDAGAVRAAIEGAGFRVEAGPV
;
A
#
# COMPACT_ATOMS: atom_id res chain seq x y z
N MET A 1 34.34 -19.43 -31.25
CA MET A 1 33.30 -19.94 -30.33
C MET A 1 32.47 -18.73 -29.95
N GLU A 2 31.38 -18.53 -30.68
CA GLU A 2 30.37 -17.50 -30.38
C GLU A 2 29.78 -17.81 -29.02
N VAL A 3 29.80 -16.84 -28.12
CA VAL A 3 29.02 -16.88 -26.88
C VAL A 3 27.57 -16.71 -27.33
N ALA A 4 26.83 -17.81 -27.43
CA ALA A 4 25.39 -17.76 -27.61
C ALA A 4 24.81 -16.95 -26.45
N ASP A 5 24.21 -15.81 -26.78
CA ASP A 5 23.44 -14.99 -25.86
C ASP A 5 22.25 -15.84 -25.37
N MET A 6 22.40 -16.45 -24.19
CA MET A 6 21.38 -17.32 -23.61
C MET A 6 20.18 -16.46 -23.20
N ALA A 7 19.11 -16.49 -24.01
CA ALA A 7 17.87 -15.81 -23.69
C ALA A 7 17.15 -16.50 -22.53
N LEU A 8 17.51 -16.11 -21.30
CA LEU A 8 16.82 -16.53 -20.07
C LEU A 8 15.33 -16.23 -20.17
N ARG A 9 14.50 -17.22 -19.84
CA ARG A 9 13.05 -17.05 -19.75
C ARG A 9 12.65 -16.80 -18.29
N LYS A 10 11.59 -16.03 -18.11
CA LYS A 10 10.97 -15.81 -16.81
C LYS A 10 9.71 -16.65 -16.69
N LEU A 11 9.55 -17.35 -15.57
CA LEU A 11 8.33 -18.06 -15.20
C LEU A 11 7.74 -17.40 -13.95
N HIS A 12 6.54 -16.86 -14.08
CA HIS A 12 5.78 -16.28 -12.97
C HIS A 12 4.65 -17.23 -12.56
N LEU A 13 4.56 -17.54 -11.27
CA LEU A 13 3.53 -18.42 -10.71
C LEU A 13 3.02 -17.84 -9.40
N LYS A 14 1.75 -18.12 -9.08
CA LYS A 14 1.25 -18.03 -7.70
C LYS A 14 1.53 -19.32 -6.95
N LEU A 15 1.85 -19.22 -5.66
CA LEU A 15 2.11 -20.34 -4.76
C LEU A 15 1.10 -20.34 -3.61
N GLY A 16 0.18 -21.31 -3.62
CA GLY A 16 -0.65 -21.64 -2.46
C GLY A 16 0.15 -22.34 -1.36
N GLY A 17 -0.26 -22.14 -0.10
CA GLY A 17 0.36 -22.79 1.07
C GLY A 17 1.54 -22.04 1.71
N MET A 18 1.85 -20.82 1.27
CA MET A 18 2.88 -19.98 1.89
C MET A 18 2.31 -19.26 3.13
N HIS A 19 2.60 -19.79 4.31
CA HIS A 19 2.05 -19.26 5.57
C HIS A 19 3.07 -18.57 6.47
N CYS A 20 4.38 -18.67 6.17
CA CYS A 20 5.41 -18.06 7.00
C CYS A 20 6.63 -17.63 6.19
N SER A 21 7.43 -16.76 6.79
CA SER A 21 8.64 -16.22 6.16
C SER A 21 9.79 -17.22 6.00
N LEU A 22 9.67 -18.40 6.60
CA LEU A 22 10.59 -19.54 6.40
C LEU A 22 10.25 -20.35 5.13
N CYS A 23 9.06 -20.17 4.56
CA CYS A 23 8.68 -20.78 3.29
C CYS A 23 9.54 -20.23 2.14
N VAL A 24 9.87 -18.93 2.15
CA VAL A 24 10.68 -18.27 1.10
C VAL A 24 12.02 -18.96 0.92
N ARG A 25 12.82 -19.06 2.00
CA ARG A 25 14.13 -19.73 1.94
C ARG A 25 14.02 -21.17 1.47
N SER A 26 12.93 -21.86 1.80
CA SER A 26 12.71 -23.25 1.36
C SER A 26 12.48 -23.32 -0.14
N VAL A 27 11.66 -22.42 -0.69
CA VAL A 27 11.37 -22.31 -2.12
C VAL A 27 12.60 -21.87 -2.90
N GLU A 28 13.25 -20.77 -2.49
CA GLU A 28 14.47 -20.25 -3.13
C GLU A 28 15.57 -21.31 -3.19
N LYS A 29 15.79 -22.03 -2.07
CA LYS A 29 16.80 -23.08 -2.01
C LYS A 29 16.43 -24.32 -2.83
N ALA A 30 15.15 -24.69 -2.88
CA ALA A 30 14.72 -25.87 -3.64
C ALA A 30 14.75 -25.62 -5.14
N VAL A 31 14.17 -24.51 -5.60
CA VAL A 31 14.11 -24.13 -7.01
C VAL A 31 15.48 -23.66 -7.51
N GLY A 32 16.22 -22.88 -6.70
CA GLY A 32 17.55 -22.39 -7.06
C GLY A 32 18.63 -23.48 -7.13
N ARG A 33 18.32 -24.71 -6.70
CA ARG A 33 19.19 -25.89 -6.90
C ARG A 33 18.99 -26.58 -8.23
N LEU A 34 17.93 -26.26 -8.97
CA LEU A 34 17.67 -26.86 -10.28
C LEU A 34 18.73 -26.36 -11.29
N PRO A 35 19.41 -27.25 -12.02
CA PRO A 35 20.39 -26.84 -13.02
C PRO A 35 19.71 -26.08 -14.16
N GLY A 36 20.13 -24.84 -14.38
CA GLY A 36 19.51 -23.94 -15.36
C GLY A 36 18.66 -22.82 -14.74
N VAL A 37 18.43 -22.84 -13.42
CA VAL A 37 17.83 -21.69 -12.73
C VAL A 37 18.92 -20.68 -12.38
N GLU A 38 18.75 -19.43 -12.80
CA GLU A 38 19.69 -18.34 -12.53
C GLU A 38 19.29 -17.50 -11.32
N SER A 39 18.00 -17.16 -11.23
CA SER A 39 17.47 -16.43 -10.08
C SER A 39 16.07 -16.90 -9.70
N VAL A 40 15.78 -16.85 -8.40
CA VAL A 40 14.47 -17.14 -7.83
C VAL A 40 14.13 -16.01 -6.89
N SER A 41 12.96 -15.40 -7.09
CA SER A 41 12.43 -14.37 -6.21
C SER A 41 11.05 -14.79 -5.74
N VAL A 42 10.80 -14.71 -4.43
CA VAL A 42 9.54 -15.15 -3.82
C VAL A 42 8.96 -14.04 -2.95
N SER A 43 7.71 -13.70 -3.25
CA SER A 43 6.95 -12.68 -2.52
C SER A 43 5.87 -13.33 -1.66
N ILE A 44 6.07 -13.32 -0.34
CA ILE A 44 5.09 -13.88 0.61
C ILE A 44 3.81 -13.06 0.59
N ALA A 45 3.94 -11.73 0.61
CA ALA A 45 2.82 -10.81 0.69
C ALA A 45 1.82 -10.99 -0.46
N HIS A 46 2.32 -11.38 -1.64
CA HIS A 46 1.52 -11.55 -2.85
C HIS A 46 1.25 -13.01 -3.21
N GLY A 47 1.90 -13.95 -2.51
CA GLY A 47 1.76 -15.38 -2.78
C GLY A 47 2.40 -15.77 -4.12
N GLU A 48 3.52 -15.17 -4.52
CA GLU A 48 4.06 -15.24 -5.89
C GLU A 48 5.54 -15.67 -5.93
N ILE A 49 5.94 -16.30 -7.03
CA ILE A 49 7.32 -16.65 -7.36
C ILE A 49 7.64 -16.23 -8.80
N LEU A 50 8.81 -15.64 -8.99
CA LEU A 50 9.42 -15.37 -10.29
C LEU A 50 10.72 -16.16 -10.39
N VAL A 51 10.83 -16.98 -11.43
CA VAL A 51 12.02 -17.80 -11.71
C VAL A 51 12.60 -17.38 -13.04
N ALA A 52 13.86 -16.92 -13.06
CA ALA A 52 14.62 -16.77 -14.29
C ALA A 52 15.37 -18.08 -14.55
N TYR A 53 15.12 -18.68 -15.71
CA TYR A 53 15.65 -20.00 -16.05
C TYR A 53 16.04 -20.12 -17.52
N ASP A 54 17.01 -20.98 -17.76
CA ASP A 54 17.42 -21.45 -19.07
C ASP A 54 16.47 -22.56 -19.55
N PRO A 55 15.67 -22.31 -20.61
CA PRO A 55 14.70 -23.27 -21.12
C PRO A 55 15.33 -24.54 -21.69
N ASP A 56 16.63 -24.51 -22.05
CA ASP A 56 17.33 -25.68 -22.58
C ASP A 56 17.78 -26.65 -21.48
N ARG A 57 17.81 -26.18 -20.22
CA ARG A 57 18.31 -26.95 -19.06
C ARG A 57 17.22 -27.33 -18.06
N VAL A 58 16.18 -26.52 -17.92
CA VAL A 58 15.06 -26.79 -17.01
C VAL A 58 13.75 -26.34 -17.61
N THR A 59 12.71 -27.16 -17.44
CA THR A 59 11.37 -26.89 -17.95
C THR A 59 10.45 -26.32 -16.87
N PRO A 60 9.42 -25.53 -17.23
CA PRO A 60 8.39 -25.08 -16.29
C PRO A 60 7.72 -26.22 -15.50
N ALA A 61 7.54 -27.39 -16.12
CA ALA A 61 6.97 -28.56 -15.48
C ALA A 61 7.85 -29.11 -14.35
N GLN A 62 9.17 -29.12 -14.53
CA GLN A 62 10.13 -29.52 -13.49
C GLN A 62 10.16 -28.52 -12.33
N ILE A 63 10.03 -27.23 -12.61
CA ILE A 63 9.93 -26.19 -11.58
C ILE A 63 8.64 -26.39 -10.76
N ARG A 64 7.50 -26.60 -11.42
CA ARG A 64 6.21 -26.86 -10.76
C ARG A 64 6.24 -28.14 -9.90
N SER A 65 6.75 -29.25 -10.42
CA SER A 65 6.84 -30.50 -9.66
C SER A 65 7.77 -30.39 -8.45
N THR A 66 8.84 -29.59 -8.56
CA THR A 66 9.73 -29.30 -7.42
C THR A 66 9.00 -28.52 -6.32
N LEU A 67 8.17 -27.54 -6.70
CA LEU A 67 7.35 -26.76 -5.77
C LEU A 67 6.28 -27.64 -5.07
N GLU A 68 5.65 -28.55 -5.82
CA GLU A 68 4.68 -29.51 -5.28
C GLU A 68 5.35 -30.51 -4.31
N ALA A 69 6.56 -30.99 -4.66
CA ALA A 69 7.31 -31.94 -3.83
C ALA A 69 7.69 -31.37 -2.46
N ILE A 70 7.90 -30.06 -2.36
CA ILE A 70 8.17 -29.36 -1.09
C ILE A 70 6.89 -28.85 -0.40
N GLY A 71 5.71 -29.12 -0.97
CA GLY A 71 4.39 -28.95 -0.35
C GLY A 71 3.60 -27.70 -0.73
N PHE A 72 4.04 -26.95 -1.75
CA PHE A 72 3.32 -25.75 -2.26
C PHE A 72 2.44 -26.09 -3.47
N GLU A 73 1.45 -25.23 -3.74
CA GLU A 73 0.49 -25.41 -4.83
C GLU A 73 0.70 -24.34 -5.91
N PRO A 74 1.50 -24.60 -6.97
CA PRO A 74 1.73 -23.63 -8.04
C PRO A 74 0.49 -23.45 -8.93
N ARG A 75 0.08 -22.20 -9.15
CA ARG A 75 -1.07 -21.83 -9.98
C ARG A 75 -0.68 -20.74 -10.97
N GLU A 76 -1.39 -20.68 -12.08
CA GLU A 76 -1.29 -19.53 -12.97
C GLU A 76 -1.94 -18.30 -12.32
N PRO A 77 -1.45 -17.09 -12.62
CA PRO A 77 -2.02 -15.86 -12.10
C PRO A 77 -3.38 -15.56 -12.76
N ASP A 78 -4.41 -16.30 -12.36
CA ASP A 78 -5.83 -15.99 -12.61
C ASP A 78 -6.43 -15.38 -11.33
N GLU A 79 -6.69 -14.07 -11.35
CA GLU A 79 -7.18 -13.32 -10.20
C GLU A 79 -8.61 -13.69 -9.80
N ALA A 80 -9.47 -14.10 -10.73
CA ALA A 80 -10.85 -14.48 -10.44
C ALA A 80 -10.91 -15.84 -9.73
N ALA A 81 -10.13 -16.82 -10.22
CA ALA A 81 -9.98 -18.12 -9.57
C ALA A 81 -9.31 -17.99 -8.18
N LEU A 82 -8.40 -17.03 -8.01
CA LEU A 82 -7.73 -16.75 -6.75
C LEU A 82 -8.70 -16.22 -5.68
N LEU A 83 -9.58 -15.28 -6.04
CA LEU A 83 -10.53 -14.69 -5.09
C LEU A 83 -11.47 -15.75 -4.52
N ALA A 84 -11.97 -16.62 -5.40
CA ALA A 84 -12.78 -17.78 -5.00
C ALA A 84 -11.99 -18.76 -4.10
N ALA A 85 -10.67 -18.89 -4.30
CA ALA A 85 -9.82 -19.73 -3.46
C ALA A 85 -9.55 -19.10 -2.08
N GLU A 86 -9.25 -17.81 -2.00
CA GLU A 86 -9.07 -17.07 -0.73
C GLU A 86 -10.35 -17.11 0.13
N GLU A 87 -11.52 -16.95 -0.50
CA GLU A 87 -12.83 -17.07 0.17
C GLU A 87 -13.07 -18.49 0.72
N ARG A 88 -12.74 -19.52 -0.07
CA ARG A 88 -12.82 -20.92 0.38
C ARG A 88 -11.89 -21.17 1.55
N GLU A 89 -10.64 -20.73 1.48
CA GLU A 89 -9.66 -20.89 2.56
C GLU A 89 -10.15 -20.24 3.86
N LEU A 90 -10.69 -19.01 3.78
CA LEU A 90 -11.25 -18.33 4.94
C LEU A 90 -12.45 -19.08 5.53
N ALA A 91 -13.35 -19.59 4.68
CA ALA A 91 -14.50 -20.38 5.12
C ALA A 91 -14.08 -21.68 5.81
N GLU A 92 -13.05 -22.36 5.29
CA GLU A 92 -12.49 -23.55 5.92
C GLU A 92 -11.83 -23.25 7.26
N ALA A 93 -11.02 -22.19 7.32
CA ALA A 93 -10.37 -21.74 8.54
C ALA A 93 -11.41 -21.37 9.61
N ARG A 94 -12.48 -20.67 9.22
CA ARG A 94 -13.61 -20.33 10.10
C ARG A 94 -14.30 -21.58 10.65
N ARG A 95 -14.58 -22.57 9.79
CA ARG A 95 -15.20 -23.84 10.20
C ARG A 95 -14.32 -24.59 11.21
N LYS A 96 -13.02 -24.70 10.95
CA LYS A 96 -12.05 -25.34 11.85
C LYS A 96 -11.94 -24.60 13.19
N ALA A 97 -11.94 -23.26 13.17
CA ALA A 97 -11.91 -22.46 14.39
C ALA A 97 -13.20 -22.59 15.23
N LEU A 98 -14.37 -22.68 14.57
CA LEU A 98 -15.63 -22.94 15.27
C LEU A 98 -15.61 -24.33 15.93
N GLN A 99 -15.16 -25.36 15.20
CA GLN A 99 -14.95 -26.70 15.75
C GLN A 99 -13.97 -26.68 16.93
N ALA A 100 -12.85 -25.98 16.80
CA ALA A 100 -11.88 -25.79 17.89
C ALA A 100 -12.51 -25.12 19.12
N GLY A 101 -13.38 -24.11 18.94
CA GLY A 101 -14.11 -23.47 20.03
C GLY A 101 -15.06 -24.43 20.76
N VAL A 102 -15.79 -25.27 20.01
CA VAL A 102 -16.65 -26.31 20.59
C VAL A 102 -15.82 -27.34 21.37
N LEU A 103 -14.71 -27.81 20.79
CA LEU A 103 -13.80 -28.77 21.44
C LEU A 103 -13.21 -28.20 22.73
N LEU A 104 -12.80 -26.93 22.72
CA LEU A 104 -12.30 -26.23 23.90
C LEU A 104 -13.37 -26.13 24.99
N GLY A 105 -14.61 -25.81 24.62
CA GLY A 105 -15.75 -25.75 25.55
C GLY A 105 -16.05 -27.11 26.19
N LEU A 106 -16.12 -28.17 25.38
CA LEU A 106 -16.35 -29.54 25.87
C LEU A 106 -15.21 -30.03 26.76
N ALA A 107 -13.95 -29.82 26.36
CA ALA A 107 -12.79 -30.19 27.17
C ALA A 107 -12.78 -29.42 28.50
N SER A 108 -13.05 -28.11 28.47
CA SER A 108 -13.15 -27.30 29.70
C SER A 108 -14.27 -27.79 30.63
N ALA A 109 -15.43 -28.16 30.08
CA ALA A 109 -16.54 -28.70 30.86
C ALA A 109 -16.19 -30.05 31.51
N LEU A 110 -15.53 -30.96 30.78
CA LEU A 110 -15.07 -32.24 31.31
C LEU A 110 -14.00 -32.06 32.40
N MET A 111 -13.06 -31.12 32.21
CA MET A 111 -12.06 -30.81 33.22
C MET A 111 -12.67 -30.19 34.48
N LEU A 112 -13.60 -29.26 34.32
CA LEU A 112 -14.33 -28.68 35.45
C LEU A 112 -15.12 -29.75 36.19
N ALA A 113 -15.79 -30.65 35.46
CA ALA A 113 -16.53 -31.76 36.05
C ALA A 113 -15.60 -32.71 36.83
N ALA A 114 -14.46 -33.07 36.26
CA ALA A 114 -13.45 -33.87 36.94
C ALA A 114 -12.90 -33.18 38.20
N ARG A 115 -12.83 -31.84 38.21
CA ARG A 115 -12.36 -31.07 39.36
C ARG A 115 -13.39 -30.97 40.49
N LEU A 116 -14.67 -30.85 40.14
CA LEU A 116 -15.80 -30.71 41.08
C LEU A 116 -16.27 -32.05 41.65
N TRP A 117 -16.36 -33.08 40.80
CA TRP A 117 -16.93 -34.38 41.15
C TRP A 117 -15.90 -35.52 41.17
N GLY A 118 -14.63 -35.22 40.90
CA GLY A 118 -13.54 -36.20 40.83
C GLY A 118 -13.38 -36.83 39.43
N PRO A 119 -12.20 -37.39 39.12
CA PRO A 119 -11.96 -38.02 37.83
C PRO A 119 -12.76 -39.33 37.70
N THR A 120 -13.52 -39.47 36.61
CA THR A 120 -14.27 -40.69 36.29
C THR A 120 -13.69 -41.37 35.04
N PRO A 121 -13.75 -42.70 34.92
CA PRO A 121 -13.30 -43.40 33.71
C PRO A 121 -14.03 -42.94 32.45
N ALA A 122 -15.33 -42.65 32.55
CA ALA A 122 -16.13 -42.12 31.45
C ALA A 122 -15.65 -40.72 31.02
N GLY A 123 -15.37 -39.82 31.97
CA GLY A 123 -14.82 -38.50 31.65
C GLY A 123 -13.43 -38.57 31.01
N MET A 124 -12.60 -39.49 31.48
CA MET A 124 -11.26 -39.74 30.92
C MET A 124 -11.34 -40.27 29.48
N LEU A 125 -12.18 -41.29 29.21
CA LEU A 125 -12.39 -41.82 27.87
C LEU A 125 -13.03 -40.78 26.94
N GLY A 126 -13.95 -39.97 27.46
CA GLY A 126 -14.51 -38.82 26.73
C GLY A 126 -13.43 -37.82 26.31
N MET A 127 -12.51 -37.49 27.22
CA MET A 127 -11.38 -36.60 26.90
C MET A 127 -10.41 -37.23 25.89
N ALA A 128 -10.11 -38.52 26.02
CA ALA A 128 -9.29 -39.25 25.05
C ALA A 128 -9.94 -39.24 23.66
N GLY A 129 -11.26 -39.43 23.57
CA GLY A 129 -12.02 -39.32 22.33
C GLY A 129 -11.95 -37.93 21.72
N LEU A 130 -12.07 -36.86 22.52
CA LEU A 130 -11.89 -35.48 22.07
C LEU A 130 -10.47 -35.22 21.57
N ALA A 131 -9.44 -35.71 22.26
CA ALA A 131 -8.04 -35.55 21.86
C ALA A 131 -7.76 -36.24 20.51
N LEU A 132 -8.21 -37.49 20.35
CA LEU A 132 -8.08 -38.23 19.09
C LEU A 132 -8.86 -37.57 17.96
N TYR A 133 -10.11 -37.15 18.20
CA TYR A 133 -10.89 -36.43 17.21
C TYR A 133 -10.21 -35.12 16.79
N THR A 134 -9.63 -34.38 17.73
CA THR A 134 -8.92 -33.13 17.43
C THR A 134 -7.73 -33.42 16.50
N VAL A 135 -6.90 -34.41 16.84
CA VAL A 135 -5.69 -34.81 16.11
C VAL A 135 -6.00 -35.34 14.70
N PHE A 136 -6.95 -36.26 14.56
CA PHE A 136 -7.27 -36.88 13.27
C PHE A 136 -8.33 -36.13 12.45
N GLY A 137 -9.08 -35.23 13.07
CA GLY A 137 -10.10 -34.39 12.45
C GLY A 137 -9.56 -33.02 12.02
N PRO A 138 -9.97 -31.92 12.69
CA PRO A 138 -9.69 -30.56 12.22
C PRO A 138 -8.19 -30.20 12.26
N ALA A 139 -7.40 -30.78 13.16
CA ALA A 139 -5.97 -30.48 13.31
C ALA A 139 -5.03 -31.43 12.54
N ARG A 140 -5.56 -32.38 11.75
CA ARG A 140 -4.73 -33.40 11.06
C ARG A 140 -3.58 -32.83 10.24
N PHE A 141 -3.82 -31.69 9.59
CA PHE A 141 -2.83 -31.07 8.73
C PHE A 141 -1.65 -30.48 9.52
N ILE A 142 -1.84 -30.11 10.80
CA ILE A 142 -0.78 -29.55 11.65
C ILE A 142 0.31 -30.61 11.87
N ILE A 143 -0.09 -31.82 12.27
CA ILE A 143 0.85 -32.89 12.61
C ILE A 143 1.36 -33.60 11.35
N PHE A 144 0.44 -34.12 10.54
CA PHE A 144 0.78 -35.05 9.45
C PHE A 144 1.26 -34.36 8.17
N ARG A 145 0.98 -33.07 7.97
CA ARG A 145 1.45 -32.29 6.80
C ARG A 145 2.46 -31.24 7.22
N ASN A 146 2.06 -30.19 7.92
CA ASN A 146 2.87 -29.00 8.16
C ASN A 146 4.07 -29.27 9.08
N GLY A 147 3.84 -29.90 10.23
CA GLY A 147 4.88 -30.26 11.19
C GLY A 147 5.87 -31.25 10.60
N TRP A 148 5.37 -32.32 9.98
CA TRP A 148 6.20 -33.31 9.30
C TRP A 148 7.05 -32.73 8.16
N GLN A 149 6.46 -31.92 7.28
CA GLN A 149 7.19 -31.26 6.20
C GLN A 149 8.23 -30.27 6.73
N SER A 150 7.92 -29.52 7.79
CA SER A 150 8.85 -28.56 8.39
C SER A 150 10.03 -29.26 9.07
N LEU A 151 9.77 -30.35 9.80
CA LEU A 151 10.80 -31.19 10.39
C LEU A 151 11.70 -31.83 9.33
N ARG A 152 11.12 -32.39 8.25
CA ARG A 152 11.88 -32.96 7.12
C ARG A 152 12.76 -31.92 6.43
N ARG A 153 12.36 -30.65 6.44
CA ARG A 153 13.15 -29.51 5.91
C ARG A 153 14.22 -29.00 6.88
N GLY A 154 14.30 -29.54 8.10
CA GLY A 154 15.20 -29.07 9.15
C GLY A 154 14.80 -27.70 9.75
N ILE A 155 13.52 -27.32 9.62
CA ILE A 155 13.01 -26.03 10.09
C ILE A 155 12.14 -26.28 11.32
N LEU A 156 12.63 -25.85 12.49
CA LEU A 156 11.89 -25.90 13.74
C LEU A 156 11.00 -24.65 13.87
N ASN A 157 9.75 -24.77 13.44
CA ASN A 157 8.76 -23.69 13.48
C ASN A 157 7.62 -24.00 14.48
N GLN A 158 6.61 -23.13 14.52
CA GLN A 158 5.45 -23.27 15.42
C GLN A 158 4.67 -24.56 15.18
N ASP A 159 4.57 -25.06 13.95
CA ASP A 159 3.86 -26.31 13.63
C ASP A 159 4.57 -27.53 14.21
N VAL A 160 5.91 -27.56 14.16
CA VAL A 160 6.73 -28.62 14.78
C VAL A 160 6.54 -28.62 16.29
N LEU A 161 6.59 -27.45 16.93
CA LEU A 161 6.38 -27.34 18.36
C LEU A 161 4.95 -27.75 18.75
N ALA A 162 3.93 -27.24 18.06
CA ALA A 162 2.53 -27.61 18.29
C ALA A 162 2.30 -29.12 18.16
N SER A 163 2.91 -29.75 17.15
CA SER A 163 2.85 -31.19 16.95
C SER A 163 3.51 -31.95 18.08
N ALA A 164 4.71 -31.53 18.51
CA ALA A 164 5.41 -32.15 19.63
C ALA A 164 4.64 -32.02 20.95
N SER A 165 4.08 -30.84 21.25
CA SER A 165 3.25 -30.60 22.44
C SER A 165 1.96 -31.42 22.42
N ALA A 166 1.30 -31.54 21.26
CA ALA A 166 0.11 -32.36 21.11
C ALA A 166 0.40 -33.86 21.29
N LEU A 167 1.49 -34.35 20.72
CA LEU A 167 1.97 -35.72 20.89
C LEU A 167 2.43 -35.98 22.33
N ALA A 168 3.04 -35.00 23.00
CA ALA A 168 3.39 -35.09 24.42
C ALA A 168 2.15 -35.24 25.31
N GLY A 169 1.08 -34.49 25.01
CA GLY A 169 -0.22 -34.66 25.68
C GLY A 169 -0.84 -36.04 25.43
N LEU A 170 -0.83 -36.53 24.19
CA LEU A 170 -1.33 -37.88 23.88
C LEU A 170 -0.51 -38.97 24.57
N GLY A 171 0.82 -38.85 24.51
CA GLY A 171 1.75 -39.79 25.14
C GLY A 171 1.60 -39.82 26.67
N GLY A 172 1.50 -38.66 27.31
CA GLY A 172 1.22 -38.55 28.74
C GLY A 172 -0.14 -39.12 29.13
N GLY A 173 -1.16 -38.91 28.28
CA GLY A 173 -2.50 -39.46 28.46
C GLY A 173 -2.51 -40.98 28.41
N LEU A 174 -1.88 -41.56 27.38
CA LEU A 174 -1.73 -43.01 27.21
C LEU A 174 -0.91 -43.63 28.35
N ALA A 175 0.19 -42.99 28.76
CA ALA A 175 0.99 -43.45 29.90
C ALA A 175 0.17 -43.42 31.19
N GLY A 176 -0.68 -42.41 31.40
CA GLY A 176 -1.56 -42.31 32.57
C GLY A 176 -2.69 -43.35 32.62
N LEU A 177 -3.00 -44.03 31.52
CA LEU A 177 -3.91 -45.18 31.54
C LEU A 177 -3.28 -46.39 32.26
N VAL A 178 -1.95 -46.48 32.24
CA VAL A 178 -1.18 -47.58 32.84
C VAL A 178 -0.58 -47.15 34.19
N VAL A 179 -0.23 -45.86 34.33
CA VAL A 179 0.44 -45.29 35.49
C VAL A 179 -0.52 -44.33 36.21
N PRO A 180 -1.17 -44.74 37.32
CA PRO A 180 -2.18 -43.92 38.00
C PRO A 180 -1.67 -42.57 38.53
N ALA A 181 -0.34 -42.43 38.71
CA ALA A 181 0.29 -41.18 39.15
C ALA A 181 0.26 -40.08 38.07
N LEU A 182 0.04 -40.44 36.79
CA LEU A 182 -0.09 -39.48 35.70
C LEU A 182 -1.59 -39.22 35.41
N PRO A 183 -2.07 -37.97 35.52
CA PRO A 183 -3.47 -37.65 35.29
C PRO A 183 -3.81 -37.73 33.80
N ALA A 184 -4.21 -38.92 33.33
CA ALA A 184 -4.45 -39.20 31.92
C ALA A 184 -5.42 -38.20 31.25
N GLY A 185 -6.54 -37.91 31.92
CA GLY A 185 -7.53 -36.96 31.43
C GLY A 185 -6.97 -35.55 31.23
N GLU A 186 -6.07 -35.08 32.10
CA GLU A 186 -5.48 -33.75 31.96
C GLU A 186 -4.49 -33.67 30.79
N PHE A 187 -3.71 -34.74 30.57
CA PHE A 187 -2.78 -34.82 29.44
C PHE A 187 -3.50 -34.92 28.09
N PHE A 188 -4.58 -35.71 28.00
CA PHE A 188 -5.45 -35.69 26.80
C PHE A 188 -6.07 -34.30 26.58
N GLY A 189 -6.51 -33.63 27.67
CA GLY A 189 -6.99 -32.26 27.61
C GLY A 189 -5.96 -31.29 27.05
N ALA A 190 -4.70 -31.41 27.45
CA ALA A 190 -3.61 -30.57 26.93
C ALA A 190 -3.46 -30.67 25.41
N THR A 191 -3.60 -31.87 24.82
CA THR A 191 -3.63 -32.05 23.35
C THR A 191 -4.75 -31.25 22.70
N VAL A 192 -5.97 -31.31 23.26
CA VAL A 192 -7.13 -30.57 22.74
C VAL A 192 -6.85 -29.07 22.81
N PHE A 193 -6.39 -28.55 23.95
CA PHE A 193 -6.15 -27.13 24.17
C PHE A 193 -5.07 -26.58 23.23
N VAL A 194 -3.91 -27.24 23.14
CA VAL A 194 -2.80 -26.83 22.26
C VAL A 194 -3.27 -26.70 20.81
N LEU A 195 -3.92 -27.75 20.28
CA LEU A 195 -4.35 -27.78 18.89
C LEU A 195 -5.53 -26.83 18.63
N ALA A 196 -6.48 -26.74 19.54
CA ALA A 196 -7.62 -25.82 19.41
C ALA A 196 -7.16 -24.36 19.38
N PHE A 197 -6.28 -23.94 20.29
CA PHE A 197 -5.74 -22.58 20.27
C PHE A 197 -4.90 -22.30 19.02
N HIS A 198 -4.14 -23.29 18.53
CA HIS A 198 -3.43 -23.17 17.26
C HIS A 198 -4.40 -22.90 16.09
N LEU A 199 -5.50 -23.66 16.01
CA LEU A 199 -6.52 -23.47 14.96
C LEU A 199 -7.22 -22.10 15.04
N VAL A 200 -7.54 -21.62 16.25
CA VAL A 200 -8.13 -20.30 16.46
C VAL A 200 -7.15 -19.19 16.04
N GLY A 201 -5.87 -19.31 16.42
CA GLY A 201 -4.83 -18.38 15.99
C GLY A 201 -4.63 -18.37 14.47
N GLY A 202 -4.66 -19.54 13.85
CA GLY A 202 -4.61 -19.69 12.38
C GLY A 202 -5.75 -18.98 11.68
N TYR A 203 -6.99 -19.11 12.16
CA TYR A 203 -8.14 -18.37 11.62
C TYR A 203 -7.97 -16.85 11.79
N ALA A 204 -7.51 -16.38 12.95
CA ALA A 204 -7.24 -14.97 13.15
C ALA A 204 -6.24 -14.45 12.09
N SER A 205 -5.15 -15.18 11.85
CA SER A 205 -4.17 -14.85 10.81
C SER A 205 -4.80 -14.78 9.42
N VAL A 206 -5.47 -15.85 8.97
CA VAL A 206 -6.10 -15.91 7.64
C VAL A 206 -7.14 -14.80 7.46
N SER A 207 -7.93 -14.52 8.50
CA SER A 207 -8.98 -13.48 8.43
C SER A 207 -8.43 -12.07 8.16
N VAL A 208 -7.24 -11.76 8.69
CA VAL A 208 -6.58 -10.46 8.45
C VAL A 208 -6.13 -10.35 7.01
N HIS A 209 -5.46 -11.38 6.50
CA HIS A 209 -4.96 -11.40 5.13
C HIS A 209 -6.10 -11.32 4.12
N VAL A 210 -7.12 -12.16 4.26
CA VAL A 210 -8.22 -12.23 3.29
C VAL A 210 -9.07 -10.95 3.32
N ARG A 211 -9.39 -10.40 4.51
CA ARG A 211 -10.17 -9.15 4.58
C ARG A 211 -9.42 -7.94 4.03
N ALA A 212 -8.11 -7.87 4.26
CA ALA A 212 -7.25 -6.83 3.70
C ALA A 212 -7.15 -6.95 2.16
N SER A 213 -7.04 -8.19 1.64
CA SER A 213 -7.03 -8.50 0.21
C SER A 213 -8.35 -8.15 -0.51
N GLN A 214 -9.49 -8.39 0.14
CA GLN A 214 -10.83 -8.30 -0.47
C GLN A 214 -11.37 -6.88 -0.70
N SER A 215 -10.88 -5.88 0.05
CA SER A 215 -11.52 -4.55 0.12
C SER A 215 -11.37 -3.68 -1.14
N VAL A 216 -10.69 -4.15 -2.20
CA VAL A 216 -10.45 -3.36 -3.42
C VAL A 216 -10.50 -4.17 -4.73
N ARG A 217 -10.60 -5.51 -4.70
CA ARG A 217 -10.34 -6.37 -5.87
C ARG A 217 -11.58 -6.74 -6.70
N ARG A 218 -12.40 -5.76 -7.09
CA ARG A 218 -13.56 -5.98 -7.99
C ARG A 218 -13.65 -4.95 -9.11
N LEU A 219 -12.53 -4.62 -9.74
CA LEU A 219 -12.51 -3.53 -10.73
C LEU A 219 -11.69 -3.89 -11.98
N LEU A 220 -11.64 -5.18 -12.33
CA LEU A 220 -11.06 -5.65 -13.57
C LEU A 220 -11.98 -5.37 -14.76
N SER A 221 -11.71 -4.28 -15.48
CA SER A 221 -11.49 -4.24 -16.94
C SER A 221 -11.48 -2.78 -17.42
N LEU A 222 -10.28 -2.19 -17.55
CA LEU A 222 -10.13 -0.88 -18.20
C LEU A 222 -10.20 -0.95 -19.73
N ALA A 223 -9.95 -2.12 -20.32
CA ALA A 223 -10.12 -2.35 -21.76
C ALA A 223 -11.52 -2.91 -22.04
N PRO A 224 -12.24 -2.36 -23.02
CA PRO A 224 -13.54 -2.88 -23.41
C PRO A 224 -13.40 -4.32 -23.95
N PRO A 225 -14.33 -5.23 -23.60
CA PRO A 225 -14.27 -6.62 -24.03
C PRO A 225 -14.50 -6.79 -25.54
N THR A 226 -15.12 -5.79 -26.19
CA THR A 226 -15.42 -5.78 -27.62
C THR A 226 -14.85 -4.55 -28.31
N ALA A 227 -14.63 -4.67 -29.63
CA ALA A 227 -14.12 -3.65 -30.52
C ALA A 227 -14.90 -3.66 -31.83
N ARG A 228 -15.01 -2.50 -32.47
CA ARG A 228 -15.74 -2.33 -33.72
C ARG A 228 -14.78 -2.32 -34.90
N ARG A 229 -14.54 -3.50 -35.48
CA ARG A 229 -13.66 -3.66 -36.64
C ARG A 229 -14.37 -3.17 -37.90
N VAL A 230 -13.67 -2.38 -38.72
CA VAL A 230 -14.15 -1.92 -40.02
C VAL A 230 -13.78 -2.98 -41.06
N GLY A 231 -14.79 -3.58 -41.68
CA GLY A 231 -14.62 -4.56 -42.75
C GLY A 231 -14.14 -3.94 -44.06
N PRO A 232 -13.75 -4.76 -45.06
CA PRO A 232 -13.32 -4.29 -46.38
C PRO A 232 -14.38 -3.42 -47.09
N ASP A 233 -15.65 -3.66 -46.80
CA ASP A 233 -16.80 -2.98 -47.39
C ASP A 233 -17.17 -1.67 -46.65
N GLY A 234 -16.37 -1.27 -45.65
CA GLY A 234 -16.59 -0.09 -44.81
C GLY A 234 -17.62 -0.26 -43.68
N ALA A 235 -18.28 -1.43 -43.62
CA ALA A 235 -19.23 -1.79 -42.58
C ALA A 235 -18.54 -2.11 -41.24
N ASP A 236 -19.22 -1.80 -40.14
CA ASP A 236 -18.78 -2.07 -38.78
C ASP A 236 -19.16 -3.50 -38.34
N GLU A 237 -18.19 -4.28 -37.86
CA GLU A 237 -18.37 -5.60 -37.24
C GLU A 237 -17.91 -5.56 -35.78
N GLU A 238 -18.76 -5.96 -34.84
CA GLU A 238 -18.38 -6.05 -33.44
C GLU A 238 -17.68 -7.39 -33.15
N VAL A 239 -16.44 -7.32 -32.69
CA VAL A 239 -15.59 -8.48 -32.41
C VAL A 239 -15.00 -8.40 -31.00
N PRO A 240 -14.78 -9.53 -30.32
CA PRO A 240 -13.99 -9.58 -29.09
C PRO A 240 -12.60 -8.95 -29.28
N ALA A 241 -12.14 -8.15 -28.33
CA ALA A 241 -10.88 -7.40 -28.44
C ALA A 241 -9.64 -8.33 -28.55
N ASP A 242 -9.71 -9.54 -27.99
CA ASP A 242 -8.68 -10.58 -28.08
C ASP A 242 -8.57 -11.24 -29.46
N ARG A 243 -9.55 -11.04 -30.34
CA ARG A 243 -9.54 -11.55 -31.72
C ARG A 243 -8.99 -10.55 -32.75
N LEU A 244 -8.69 -9.33 -32.32
CA LEU A 244 -8.06 -8.33 -33.18
C LEU A 244 -6.64 -8.76 -33.57
N ARG A 245 -6.26 -8.43 -34.80
CA ARG A 245 -4.92 -8.67 -35.34
C ARG A 245 -4.26 -7.36 -35.70
N VAL A 246 -2.92 -7.34 -35.71
CA VAL A 246 -2.15 -6.22 -36.24
C VAL A 246 -2.58 -5.95 -37.68
N GLY A 247 -2.86 -4.68 -37.99
CA GLY A 247 -3.40 -4.22 -39.28
C GLY A 247 -4.92 -4.16 -39.38
N ASP A 248 -5.68 -4.70 -38.41
CA ASP A 248 -7.13 -4.49 -38.35
C ASP A 248 -7.44 -2.99 -38.17
N ARG A 249 -8.54 -2.51 -38.77
CA ARG A 249 -9.02 -1.14 -38.60
C ARG A 249 -10.17 -1.12 -37.61
N VAL A 250 -10.10 -0.26 -36.61
CA VAL A 250 -11.10 -0.16 -35.54
C VAL A 250 -11.67 1.25 -35.50
N ARG A 251 -13.00 1.36 -35.52
CA ARG A 251 -13.70 2.64 -35.44
C ARG A 251 -13.93 3.01 -33.98
N VAL A 252 -13.55 4.23 -33.59
CA VAL A 252 -13.69 4.76 -32.23
C VAL A 252 -14.55 6.02 -32.27
N ARG A 253 -15.60 6.05 -31.45
CA ARG A 253 -16.55 7.18 -31.34
C ARG A 253 -16.31 8.02 -30.07
N PRO A 254 -16.85 9.25 -29.98
CA PRO A 254 -16.80 10.02 -28.75
C PRO A 254 -17.39 9.23 -27.57
N GLY A 255 -16.70 9.26 -26.43
CA GLY A 255 -17.06 8.53 -25.21
C GLY A 255 -16.67 7.05 -25.18
N GLU A 256 -16.15 6.49 -26.28
CA GLU A 256 -15.67 5.10 -26.31
C GLU A 256 -14.21 4.99 -25.85
N ARG A 257 -13.86 3.87 -25.21
CA ARG A 257 -12.47 3.53 -24.91
C ARG A 257 -11.82 2.88 -26.11
N ILE A 258 -10.55 3.19 -26.33
CA ILE A 258 -9.73 2.58 -27.38
C ILE A 258 -9.43 1.13 -26.96
N PRO A 259 -9.77 0.10 -27.75
CA PRO A 259 -9.66 -1.29 -27.30
C PRO A 259 -8.22 -1.82 -27.25
N VAL A 260 -7.37 -1.43 -28.20
CA VAL A 260 -5.98 -1.89 -28.35
C VAL A 260 -5.08 -0.77 -28.88
N ASP A 261 -3.77 -0.93 -28.72
CA ASP A 261 -2.79 0.05 -29.20
C ASP A 261 -2.79 0.15 -30.73
N GLY A 262 -2.72 1.37 -31.25
CA GLY A 262 -2.85 1.60 -32.68
C GLY A 262 -2.35 2.95 -33.15
N ARG A 263 -2.57 3.22 -34.43
CA ARG A 263 -2.28 4.51 -35.08
C ARG A 263 -3.54 5.05 -35.73
N VAL A 264 -3.83 6.34 -35.54
CA VAL A 264 -4.96 6.98 -36.21
C VAL A 264 -4.69 7.03 -37.70
N VAL A 265 -5.63 6.54 -38.51
CA VAL A 265 -5.53 6.57 -39.98
C VAL A 265 -6.55 7.52 -40.61
N GLU A 266 -7.70 7.72 -39.95
CA GLU A 266 -8.76 8.63 -40.41
C GLU A 266 -9.39 9.37 -39.23
N GLY A 267 -9.82 10.61 -39.46
CA GLY A 267 -10.46 11.45 -38.45
C GLY A 267 -9.49 12.16 -37.51
N ALA A 268 -10.05 12.79 -36.49
CA ALA A 268 -9.31 13.44 -35.41
C ALA A 268 -9.99 13.07 -34.09
N LEU A 269 -9.18 12.75 -33.08
CA LEU A 269 -9.63 12.30 -31.76
C LEU A 269 -8.98 13.18 -30.71
N THR A 270 -9.71 13.56 -29.68
CA THR A 270 -9.13 14.12 -28.46
C THR A 270 -9.18 13.04 -27.40
N VAL A 271 -8.01 12.49 -27.07
CA VAL A 271 -7.90 11.28 -26.26
C VAL A 271 -7.41 11.64 -24.87
N ASP A 272 -8.18 11.27 -23.86
CA ASP A 272 -7.75 11.26 -22.47
C ASP A 272 -6.88 10.01 -22.23
N GLU A 273 -5.57 10.24 -22.23
CA GLU A 273 -4.55 9.25 -21.91
C GLU A 273 -4.12 9.34 -20.43
N SER A 274 -4.81 10.10 -19.56
CA SER A 274 -4.40 10.31 -18.15
C SER A 274 -4.29 9.01 -17.35
N LEU A 275 -5.17 8.06 -17.62
CA LEU A 275 -5.12 6.71 -17.06
C LEU A 275 -3.90 5.90 -17.54
N VAL A 276 -3.24 6.32 -18.62
CA VAL A 276 -2.20 5.53 -19.29
C VAL A 276 -0.84 6.21 -19.24
N THR A 277 -0.76 7.53 -19.38
CA THR A 277 0.48 8.33 -19.36
C THR A 277 0.64 9.14 -18.07
N GLY A 278 -0.46 9.37 -17.33
CA GLY A 278 -0.46 10.15 -16.10
C GLY A 278 -0.42 11.64 -16.40
N GLU A 279 -0.35 11.99 -17.68
CA GLU A 279 -0.55 13.36 -18.12
C GLU A 279 -2.03 13.68 -17.99
N PRO A 280 -2.38 14.72 -17.21
CA PRO A 280 -3.76 15.01 -16.88
C PRO A 280 -4.54 15.62 -18.06
N TRP A 281 -3.86 15.93 -19.17
CA TRP A 281 -4.45 16.64 -20.31
C TRP A 281 -4.75 15.70 -21.47
N PRO A 282 -5.97 15.76 -22.01
CA PRO A 282 -6.28 15.10 -23.26
C PRO A 282 -5.39 15.62 -24.38
N VAL A 283 -4.95 14.70 -25.23
CA VAL A 283 -4.06 14.99 -26.34
C VAL A 283 -4.84 14.84 -27.63
N ASP A 284 -4.75 15.83 -28.51
CA ASP A 284 -5.30 15.73 -29.85
C ASP A 284 -4.44 14.78 -30.70
N LYS A 285 -5.10 13.81 -31.33
CA LYS A 285 -4.50 12.79 -32.18
C LYS A 285 -5.02 12.95 -33.60
N LEU A 286 -4.10 13.19 -34.53
CA LEU A 286 -4.35 13.35 -35.95
C LEU A 286 -3.90 12.09 -36.72
N PRO A 287 -4.26 11.94 -38.01
CA PRO A 287 -3.81 10.82 -38.81
C PRO A 287 -2.27 10.71 -38.82
N GLY A 288 -1.75 9.55 -38.44
CA GLY A 288 -0.33 9.30 -38.24
C GLY A 288 0.07 9.15 -36.77
N ASP A 289 -0.70 9.70 -35.82
CA ASP A 289 -0.38 9.68 -34.40
C ASP A 289 -0.71 8.34 -33.74
N GLN A 290 0.07 7.96 -32.73
CA GLN A 290 -0.16 6.75 -31.93
C GLN A 290 -1.20 6.99 -30.83
N VAL A 291 -2.02 5.97 -30.60
CA VAL A 291 -2.99 5.89 -29.51
C VAL A 291 -2.80 4.62 -28.71
N VAL A 292 -3.05 4.72 -27.40
CA VAL A 292 -2.86 3.59 -26.48
C VAL A 292 -4.21 2.98 -26.09
N GLY A 293 -4.26 1.65 -26.02
CA GLY A 293 -5.44 0.92 -25.55
C GLY A 293 -5.81 1.28 -24.12
N GLY A 294 -7.11 1.32 -23.83
CA GLY A 294 -7.73 1.73 -22.57
C GLY A 294 -7.98 3.23 -22.42
N SER A 295 -7.35 4.07 -23.25
CA SER A 295 -7.54 5.52 -23.27
C SER A 295 -8.98 5.87 -23.67
N LEU A 296 -9.52 6.96 -23.12
CA LEU A 296 -10.89 7.38 -23.37
C LEU A 296 -10.90 8.42 -24.49
N ASN A 297 -11.64 8.16 -25.57
CA ASN A 297 -11.88 9.19 -26.56
C ASN A 297 -12.93 10.16 -26.03
N LEU A 298 -12.57 11.43 -25.84
CA LEU A 298 -13.50 12.46 -25.35
C LEU A 298 -14.34 13.01 -26.50
N THR A 299 -13.66 13.51 -27.54
CA THR A 299 -14.30 14.21 -28.66
C THR A 299 -13.72 13.78 -30.00
N GLY A 300 -14.54 13.87 -31.05
CA GLY A 300 -14.15 13.45 -32.40
C GLY A 300 -14.36 11.95 -32.66
N ALA A 301 -14.32 11.58 -33.93
CA ALA A 301 -14.47 10.21 -34.38
C ALA A 301 -13.37 9.89 -35.39
N GLY A 302 -12.88 8.65 -35.35
CA GLY A 302 -11.76 8.25 -36.17
C GLY A 302 -11.64 6.74 -36.32
N VAL A 303 -10.75 6.35 -37.22
CA VAL A 303 -10.38 4.96 -37.46
C VAL A 303 -8.93 4.77 -37.02
N VAL A 304 -8.70 3.75 -36.20
CA VAL A 304 -7.41 3.38 -35.63
C VAL A 304 -6.97 2.05 -36.25
N GLU A 305 -5.79 2.03 -36.86
CA GLU A 305 -5.14 0.80 -37.33
C GLU A 305 -4.40 0.14 -36.16
N VAL A 306 -4.70 -1.12 -35.88
CA VAL A 306 -4.11 -1.88 -34.77
C VAL A 306 -2.62 -2.12 -35.01
N THR A 307 -1.78 -1.76 -34.04
CA THR A 307 -0.32 -1.90 -34.13
C THR A 307 0.24 -2.97 -33.18
N ARG A 308 -0.38 -3.17 -32.01
CA ARG A 308 0.00 -4.19 -31.02
C ARG A 308 -1.25 -4.84 -30.43
N VAL A 309 -1.18 -6.15 -30.16
CA VAL A 309 -2.28 -6.95 -29.63
C VAL A 309 -1.81 -7.86 -28.49
N GLY A 310 -2.74 -8.31 -27.64
CA GLY A 310 -2.43 -9.23 -26.54
C GLY A 310 -1.35 -8.68 -25.60
N ASP A 311 -0.36 -9.53 -25.27
CA ASP A 311 0.73 -9.24 -24.31
C ASP A 311 1.69 -8.13 -24.75
N GLU A 312 1.64 -7.73 -26.03
CA GLU A 312 2.49 -6.65 -26.58
C GLU A 312 1.87 -5.26 -26.40
N THR A 313 0.60 -5.17 -26.00
CA THR A 313 -0.04 -3.87 -25.71
C THR A 313 0.62 -3.19 -24.50
N PHE A 314 0.58 -1.86 -24.48
CA PHE A 314 1.14 -1.06 -23.39
C PHE A 314 0.57 -1.46 -22.03
N LEU A 315 -0.76 -1.57 -21.90
CA LEU A 315 -1.42 -1.95 -20.65
C LEU A 315 -1.01 -3.35 -20.16
N ARG A 316 -0.88 -4.33 -21.06
CA ARG A 316 -0.42 -5.68 -20.70
C ARG A 316 1.05 -5.70 -20.31
N THR A 317 1.87 -4.89 -20.97
CA THR A 317 3.28 -4.72 -20.60
C THR A 317 3.42 -4.11 -19.21
N VAL A 318 2.67 -3.04 -18.91
CA VAL A 318 2.64 -2.42 -17.57
C VAL A 318 2.12 -3.40 -16.53
N ALA A 319 1.04 -4.14 -16.82
CA ALA A 319 0.51 -5.16 -15.91
C ALA A 319 1.53 -6.28 -15.63
N ARG A 320 2.23 -6.77 -16.66
CA ARG A 320 3.31 -7.76 -16.52
C ARG A 320 4.47 -7.21 -15.69
N GLN A 321 4.92 -5.98 -15.96
CA GLN A 321 5.98 -5.33 -15.19
C GLN A 321 5.59 -5.13 -13.72
N ALA A 322 4.35 -4.72 -13.45
CA ALA A 322 3.83 -4.61 -12.10
C ALA A 322 3.77 -5.97 -11.39
N ALA A 323 3.36 -7.03 -12.09
CA ALA A 323 3.36 -8.40 -11.58
C ALA A 323 4.77 -8.92 -11.29
N GLU A 324 5.75 -8.67 -12.17
CA GLU A 324 7.16 -9.01 -11.94
C GLU A 324 7.73 -8.24 -10.74
N ALA A 325 7.43 -6.94 -10.61
CA ALA A 325 7.86 -6.12 -9.48
C ALA A 325 7.32 -6.65 -8.13
N ARG A 326 6.05 -7.11 -8.09
CA ARG A 326 5.46 -7.75 -6.90
C ARG A 326 6.23 -8.99 -6.46
N ALA A 327 6.61 -9.84 -7.41
CA ALA A 327 7.30 -11.10 -7.16
C ALA A 327 8.76 -10.89 -6.70
N LEU A 328 9.39 -9.79 -7.12
CA LEU A 328 10.73 -9.37 -6.72
C LEU A 328 10.78 -8.78 -5.29
N LYS A 329 9.64 -8.38 -4.72
CA LYS A 329 9.58 -7.76 -3.39
C LYS A 329 10.02 -8.76 -2.30
N PRO A 330 11.13 -8.53 -1.60
CA PRO A 330 11.64 -9.47 -0.61
C PRO A 330 10.67 -9.57 0.58
N GLY A 331 10.30 -10.80 0.95
CA GLY A 331 9.47 -11.06 2.11
C GLY A 331 10.18 -10.69 3.42
N ILE A 332 9.58 -9.83 4.24
CA ILE A 332 10.14 -9.47 5.54
C ILE A 332 9.78 -10.53 6.58
N LEU A 333 10.80 -11.02 7.29
CA LEU A 333 10.65 -11.94 8.41
C LEU A 333 9.85 -11.25 9.52
N ARG A 334 8.63 -11.73 9.79
CA ARG A 334 7.79 -11.19 10.86
C ARG A 334 8.52 -11.29 12.19
N LEU A 335 8.29 -10.33 13.10
CA LEU A 335 8.90 -10.33 14.43
C LEU A 335 8.69 -11.67 15.14
N VAL A 336 7.47 -12.20 15.08
CA VAL A 336 7.10 -13.50 15.66
C VAL A 336 7.91 -14.65 15.05
N ASP A 337 8.05 -14.68 13.72
CA ASP A 337 8.80 -15.73 13.02
C ASP A 337 10.29 -15.70 13.44
N ARG A 338 10.87 -14.50 13.63
CA ARG A 338 12.25 -14.33 14.13
C ARG A 338 12.42 -14.86 15.55
N VAL A 339 11.47 -14.56 16.42
CA VAL A 339 11.45 -15.01 17.81
C VAL A 339 11.34 -16.54 17.88
N LEU A 340 10.44 -17.12 17.09
CA LEU A 340 10.20 -18.56 17.06
C LEU A 340 11.43 -19.38 16.66
N LEU A 341 12.28 -18.85 15.76
CA LEU A 341 13.53 -19.51 15.35
C LEU A 341 14.48 -19.81 16.51
N VAL A 342 14.51 -18.96 17.53
CA VAL A 342 15.33 -19.16 18.74
C VAL A 342 14.53 -19.87 19.82
N TYR A 343 13.26 -19.48 19.99
CA TYR A 343 12.40 -19.98 21.05
C TYR A 343 12.12 -21.49 20.94
N VAL A 344 11.83 -22.01 19.75
CA VAL A 344 11.47 -23.42 19.56
C VAL A 344 12.63 -24.36 19.97
N PRO A 345 13.88 -24.19 19.49
CA PRO A 345 15.02 -24.98 19.98
C PRO A 345 15.23 -24.89 21.49
N VAL A 346 15.05 -23.70 22.08
CA VAL A 346 15.20 -23.51 23.54
C VAL A 346 14.17 -24.33 24.31
N VAL A 347 12.91 -24.40 23.86
CA VAL A 347 11.87 -25.23 24.51
C VAL A 347 12.22 -26.71 24.43
N PHE A 348 12.66 -27.21 23.26
CA PHE A 348 13.08 -28.61 23.13
C PHE A 348 14.28 -28.94 24.01
N GLY A 349 15.28 -28.04 24.05
CA GLY A 349 16.44 -28.18 24.92
C GLY A 349 16.05 -28.20 26.41
N ALA A 350 15.19 -27.27 26.83
CA ALA A 350 14.68 -27.20 28.19
C ALA A 350 13.90 -28.46 28.57
N ALA A 351 13.00 -28.95 27.70
CA ALA A 351 12.25 -30.18 27.95
C ALA A 351 13.16 -31.41 28.10
N GLY A 352 14.17 -31.55 27.23
CA GLY A 352 15.16 -32.61 27.34
C GLY A 352 15.99 -32.52 28.62
N LEU A 353 16.49 -31.32 28.96
CA LEU A 353 17.26 -31.09 30.18
C LEU A 353 16.42 -31.32 31.44
N GLY A 354 15.15 -30.90 31.45
CA GLY A 354 14.22 -31.14 32.55
C GLY A 354 13.95 -32.63 32.76
N PHE A 355 13.69 -33.37 31.68
CA PHE A 355 13.51 -34.82 31.71
C PHE A 355 14.76 -35.52 32.26
N ILE A 356 15.94 -35.22 31.70
CA ILE A 356 17.22 -35.82 32.11
C ILE A 356 17.56 -35.46 33.56
N GLY A 357 17.34 -34.21 33.96
CA GLY A 357 17.63 -33.73 35.32
C GLY A 357 16.83 -34.45 36.39
N TRP A 358 15.54 -34.67 36.16
CA TRP A 358 14.67 -35.43 37.09
C TRP A 358 14.84 -36.94 37.00
N LEU A 359 15.33 -37.45 35.86
CA LEU A 359 15.68 -38.87 35.74
C LEU A 359 16.99 -39.19 36.49
N LEU A 360 18.03 -38.38 36.29
CA LEU A 360 19.39 -38.64 36.79
C LEU A 360 19.67 -38.02 38.15
N GLY A 361 19.12 -36.85 38.47
CA GLY A 361 19.40 -36.17 39.75
C GLY A 361 19.00 -37.01 40.97
N PRO A 362 17.73 -37.44 41.07
CA PRO A 362 17.29 -38.38 42.10
C PRO A 362 18.01 -39.73 42.04
N LEU A 363 18.32 -40.24 40.85
CA LEU A 363 19.11 -41.47 40.70
C LEU A 363 20.50 -41.35 41.34
N ILE A 364 21.17 -40.21 41.18
CA ILE A 364 22.50 -39.94 41.75
C ILE A 364 22.43 -39.66 43.25
N LEU A 365 21.41 -38.92 43.71
CA LEU A 365 21.30 -38.48 45.12
C LEU A 365 20.68 -39.51 46.05
N SER A 366 19.65 -40.23 45.58
CA SER A 366 18.86 -41.17 46.39
C SER A 366 18.87 -42.60 45.86
N GLY A 367 19.60 -42.89 44.77
CA GLY A 367 19.73 -44.24 44.20
C GLY A 367 18.50 -44.75 43.44
N GLN A 368 17.44 -43.94 43.32
CA GLN A 368 16.19 -44.31 42.63
C GLN A 368 15.79 -43.21 41.63
N PRO A 369 15.43 -43.57 40.39
CA PRO A 369 15.00 -42.59 39.39
C PRO A 369 13.57 -42.10 39.67
N ASP A 370 13.33 -40.78 39.54
CA ASP A 370 11.99 -40.20 39.59
C ASP A 370 11.38 -40.11 38.20
N LEU A 371 10.79 -41.22 37.75
CA LEU A 371 10.14 -41.31 36.45
C LEU A 371 8.91 -40.38 36.35
N GLY A 372 8.22 -40.14 37.47
CA GLY A 372 7.07 -39.24 37.53
C GLY A 372 7.49 -37.80 37.32
N GLY A 373 8.44 -37.32 38.12
CA GLY A 373 9.02 -35.99 38.01
C GLY A 373 9.64 -35.74 36.63
N ALA A 374 10.34 -36.73 36.07
CA ALA A 374 10.89 -36.65 34.71
C ALA A 374 9.80 -36.50 33.65
N ALA A 375 8.73 -37.29 33.72
CA ALA A 375 7.60 -37.19 32.81
C ALA A 375 6.88 -35.83 32.93
N PHE A 376 6.61 -35.34 34.15
CA PHE A 376 6.01 -34.02 34.36
C PHE A 376 6.91 -32.88 33.88
N ALA A 377 8.22 -32.95 34.13
CA ALA A 377 9.15 -31.92 33.67
C ALA A 377 9.28 -31.90 32.14
N GLY A 378 9.46 -33.06 31.50
CA GLY A 378 9.63 -33.16 30.05
C GLY A 378 8.35 -32.86 29.27
N LEU A 379 7.26 -33.59 29.56
CA LEU A 379 5.98 -33.41 28.87
C LEU A 379 5.35 -32.06 29.22
N GLY A 380 5.43 -31.65 30.48
CA GLY A 380 4.95 -30.34 30.94
C GLY A 380 5.71 -29.20 30.28
N ALA A 381 7.03 -29.29 30.10
CA ALA A 381 7.81 -28.27 29.39
C ALA A 381 7.41 -28.16 27.91
N LEU A 382 7.12 -29.27 27.23
CA LEU A 382 6.62 -29.24 25.84
C LEU A 382 5.23 -28.63 25.75
N ILE A 383 4.32 -28.98 26.67
CA ILE A 383 2.95 -28.45 26.70
C ILE A 383 2.98 -26.95 27.05
N MET A 384 3.62 -26.57 28.16
CA MET A 384 3.69 -25.21 28.65
C MET A 384 4.56 -24.30 27.78
N GLY A 385 5.57 -24.87 27.11
CA GLY A 385 6.42 -24.16 26.18
C GLY A 385 5.73 -23.76 24.89
N TYR A 386 4.53 -24.26 24.58
CA TYR A 386 3.83 -23.90 23.35
C TYR A 386 3.20 -22.48 23.42
N PRO A 387 3.63 -21.53 22.58
CA PRO A 387 3.31 -20.12 22.78
C PRO A 387 2.02 -19.71 22.04
N CYS A 388 0.85 -20.19 22.49
CA CYS A 388 -0.46 -19.92 21.85
C CYS A 388 -0.71 -18.44 21.53
N ALA A 389 -0.42 -17.55 22.49
CA ALA A 389 -0.69 -16.13 22.37
C ALA A 389 0.25 -15.42 21.38
N LEU A 390 1.45 -15.97 21.17
CA LEU A 390 2.47 -15.38 20.30
C LEU A 390 2.03 -15.36 18.83
N GLY A 391 1.37 -16.44 18.37
CA GLY A 391 0.81 -16.52 17.02
C GLY A 391 -0.34 -15.53 16.76
N MET A 392 -1.00 -15.05 17.81
CA MET A 392 -2.11 -14.09 17.71
C MET A 392 -1.66 -12.63 17.87
N ALA A 393 -0.47 -12.38 18.42
CA ALA A 393 0.00 -11.04 18.76
C ALA A 393 0.04 -10.08 17.56
N THR A 394 0.53 -10.55 16.40
CA THR A 394 0.62 -9.74 15.18
C THR A 394 -0.76 -9.55 14.50
N PRO A 395 -1.53 -10.61 14.20
CA PRO A 395 -2.85 -10.44 13.58
C PRO A 395 -3.79 -9.53 14.38
N LEU A 396 -3.82 -9.64 15.71
CA LEU A 396 -4.70 -8.80 16.54
C LEU A 396 -4.30 -7.31 16.52
N ALA A 397 -3.00 -7.01 16.57
CA ALA A 397 -2.51 -5.65 16.47
C ALA A 397 -2.82 -5.03 15.10
N LEU A 398 -2.74 -5.82 14.03
CA LEU A 398 -3.09 -5.41 12.67
C LEU A 398 -4.60 -5.22 12.51
N ILE A 399 -5.46 -6.07 13.08
CA ILE A 399 -6.92 -5.86 13.06
C ILE A 399 -7.27 -4.53 13.71
N ARG A 400 -6.70 -4.26 14.90
CA ARG A 400 -6.98 -3.01 15.61
C ARG A 400 -6.49 -1.79 14.84
N ALA A 401 -5.31 -1.88 14.23
CA ALA A 401 -4.74 -0.83 13.40
C ALA A 401 -5.54 -0.60 12.11
N ALA A 402 -5.94 -1.66 11.40
CA ALA A 402 -6.77 -1.58 10.21
C ALA A 402 -8.14 -0.94 10.51
N GLY A 403 -8.77 -1.28 11.64
CA GLY A 403 -10.02 -0.63 12.06
C GLY A 403 -9.84 0.86 12.35
N GLU A 404 -8.74 1.25 12.98
CA GLU A 404 -8.40 2.67 13.24
C GLU A 404 -8.04 3.42 11.95
N ALA A 405 -7.31 2.77 11.04
CA ALA A 405 -6.92 3.30 9.75
C ALA A 405 -8.15 3.57 8.89
N ALA A 406 -9.07 2.61 8.81
CA ALA A 406 -10.29 2.72 8.02
C ALA A 406 -11.17 3.89 8.49
N ALA A 407 -11.27 4.13 9.80
CA ALA A 407 -11.99 5.27 10.36
C ALA A 407 -11.40 6.64 9.95
N ARG A 408 -10.14 6.67 9.50
CA ARG A 408 -9.43 7.86 9.00
C ARG A 408 -9.32 7.89 7.48
N GLY A 409 -10.01 6.98 6.79
CA GLY A 409 -9.92 6.83 5.34
C GLY A 409 -8.54 6.35 4.89
N ILE A 410 -7.90 5.47 5.65
CA ILE A 410 -6.67 4.77 5.28
C ILE A 410 -7.00 3.27 5.21
N LEU A 411 -6.90 2.67 4.04
CA LEU A 411 -7.18 1.27 3.80
C LEU A 411 -5.87 0.50 3.66
N LEU A 412 -5.76 -0.60 4.42
CA LEU A 412 -4.57 -1.46 4.41
C LEU A 412 -4.86 -2.68 3.54
N ARG A 413 -4.13 -2.83 2.43
CA ARG A 413 -4.23 -4.05 1.60
C ARG A 413 -3.20 -5.09 2.00
N SER A 414 -1.96 -4.69 2.22
CA SER A 414 -0.91 -5.58 2.72
C SER A 414 -0.64 -5.31 4.20
N PRO A 415 -1.06 -6.22 5.10
CA PRO A 415 -0.74 -6.10 6.53
C PRO A 415 0.78 -6.12 6.79
N GLU A 416 1.55 -6.81 5.95
CA GLU A 416 3.00 -6.87 6.03
C GLU A 416 3.62 -5.51 5.73
N ALA A 417 3.22 -4.88 4.62
CA ALA A 417 3.72 -3.58 4.20
C ALA A 417 3.51 -2.51 5.27
N PHE A 418 2.43 -2.62 6.04
CA PHE A 418 2.16 -1.72 7.16
C PHE A 418 3.25 -1.78 8.25
N HIS A 419 3.83 -2.94 8.54
CA HIS A 419 4.98 -3.06 9.45
C HIS A 419 6.28 -2.53 8.84
N VAL A 420 6.46 -2.70 7.53
CA VAL A 420 7.61 -2.16 6.78
C VAL A 420 7.57 -0.64 6.77
N PHE A 421 6.37 -0.07 6.73
CA PHE A 421 6.17 1.37 6.61
C PHE A 421 6.82 2.16 7.76
N ARG A 422 6.90 1.58 8.96
CA ARG A 422 7.63 2.16 10.09
C ARG A 422 9.14 2.28 9.85
N LEU A 423 9.71 1.40 9.03
CA LEU A 423 11.14 1.33 8.74
C LEU A 423 11.56 2.23 7.56
N VAL A 424 10.59 2.87 6.91
CA VAL A 424 10.85 3.76 5.78
C VAL A 424 11.65 4.96 6.24
N ASP A 425 12.73 5.23 5.51
CA ASP A 425 13.62 6.37 5.69
C ASP A 425 13.54 7.36 4.52
N THR A 426 12.93 6.96 3.40
CA THR A 426 12.84 7.75 2.18
C THR A 426 11.41 7.70 1.63
N ALA A 427 10.79 8.86 1.43
CA ALA A 427 9.45 8.98 0.84
C ALA A 427 9.54 9.62 -0.54
N VAL A 428 9.33 8.83 -1.58
CA VAL A 428 9.25 9.28 -2.97
C VAL A 428 7.82 9.69 -3.26
N PHE A 429 7.63 10.87 -3.82
CA PHE A 429 6.35 11.40 -4.24
C PHE A 429 6.33 11.55 -5.74
N ASP A 430 5.28 11.03 -6.39
CA ASP A 430 4.93 11.52 -7.71
C ASP A 430 4.49 12.99 -7.63
N LYS A 431 4.75 13.76 -8.69
CA LYS A 431 4.36 15.17 -8.72
C LYS A 431 2.86 15.32 -8.96
N THR A 432 2.40 14.83 -10.10
CA THR A 432 1.09 15.18 -10.68
C THR A 432 -0.01 14.46 -9.92
N GLY A 433 -0.99 15.19 -9.40
CA GLY A 433 -2.13 14.62 -8.66
C GLY A 433 -1.81 14.11 -7.25
N THR A 434 -0.53 13.86 -6.97
CA THR A 434 0.01 13.49 -5.66
C THR A 434 0.45 14.70 -4.84
N LEU A 435 1.47 15.45 -5.26
CA LEU A 435 1.87 16.70 -4.60
C LEU A 435 1.02 17.88 -5.07
N THR A 436 0.52 17.80 -6.29
CA THR A 436 -0.35 18.80 -6.89
C THR A 436 -1.82 18.38 -6.87
N THR A 437 -2.72 19.32 -7.17
CA THR A 437 -4.16 19.04 -7.19
C THR A 437 -4.55 18.20 -8.40
N GLY A 438 -3.71 18.10 -9.43
CA GLY A 438 -3.99 17.41 -10.69
C GLY A 438 -5.00 18.18 -11.54
N ARG A 439 -5.24 19.46 -11.22
CA ARG A 439 -6.17 20.35 -11.91
C ARG A 439 -5.47 21.69 -12.17
N PRO A 440 -5.43 22.14 -13.43
CA PRO A 440 -4.69 23.30 -13.83
C PRO A 440 -5.56 24.50 -13.51
N GLU A 441 -4.90 25.56 -13.08
CA GLU A 441 -5.52 26.85 -12.89
C GLU A 441 -4.72 27.86 -13.71
N VAL A 442 -5.36 28.96 -14.08
CA VAL A 442 -4.65 30.11 -14.64
C VAL A 442 -3.74 30.65 -13.53
N ALA A 443 -2.43 30.43 -13.68
CA ALA A 443 -1.43 30.90 -12.73
C ALA A 443 -1.14 32.38 -12.98
N ASP A 444 -0.77 32.71 -14.21
CA ASP A 444 -0.35 34.04 -14.62
C ASP A 444 -1.01 34.44 -15.95
N VAL A 445 -1.23 35.75 -16.15
CA VAL A 445 -1.67 36.30 -17.43
C VAL A 445 -0.75 37.46 -17.78
N HIS A 446 -0.01 37.29 -18.87
CA HIS A 446 0.89 38.30 -19.40
C HIS A 446 0.25 38.93 -20.63
N ALA A 447 0.18 40.26 -20.67
CA ALA A 447 -0.45 40.97 -21.77
C ALA A 447 0.54 41.86 -22.51
N VAL A 448 0.31 42.03 -23.82
CA VAL A 448 1.04 42.93 -24.70
C VAL A 448 0.02 43.84 -25.38
N GLY A 449 0.06 45.14 -25.06
CA GLY A 449 -0.84 46.15 -25.63
C GLY A 449 -2.26 46.17 -25.05
N LEU A 450 -2.67 45.19 -24.25
CA LEU A 450 -3.95 45.14 -23.51
C LEU A 450 -3.72 44.97 -22.01
N ALA A 451 -4.76 45.16 -21.20
CA ALA A 451 -4.72 44.80 -19.79
C ALA A 451 -4.81 43.26 -19.62
N PRO A 452 -4.11 42.66 -18.64
CA PRO A 452 -4.18 41.21 -18.38
C PRO A 452 -5.60 40.67 -18.22
N ASP A 453 -6.46 41.38 -17.50
CA ASP A 453 -7.85 40.98 -17.31
C ASP A 453 -8.67 41.09 -18.60
N GLU A 454 -8.33 42.01 -19.51
CA GLU A 454 -8.99 42.11 -20.81
C GLU A 454 -8.59 40.94 -21.72
N VAL A 455 -7.30 40.53 -21.70
CA VAL A 455 -6.82 39.34 -22.41
C VAL A 455 -7.54 38.09 -21.91
N LEU A 456 -7.61 37.90 -20.59
CA LEU A 456 -8.29 36.75 -19.99
C LEU A 456 -9.79 36.73 -20.32
N ARG A 457 -10.47 37.89 -20.26
CA ARG A 457 -11.89 38.02 -20.57
C ARG A 457 -12.21 37.70 -22.03
N LEU A 458 -11.40 38.21 -22.98
CA LEU A 458 -11.57 37.93 -24.41
C LEU A 458 -11.26 36.47 -24.74
N ALA A 459 -10.19 35.91 -24.16
CA ALA A 459 -9.85 34.49 -24.32
C ALA A 459 -10.95 33.57 -23.77
N ALA A 460 -11.48 33.87 -22.57
CA ALA A 460 -12.60 33.14 -21.99
C ALA A 460 -13.89 33.28 -22.82
N GLY A 461 -14.14 34.43 -23.45
CA GLY A 461 -15.24 34.58 -24.40
C GLY A 461 -15.10 33.68 -25.62
N ALA A 462 -13.87 33.54 -26.16
CA ALA A 462 -13.60 32.65 -27.29
C ALA A 462 -13.69 31.16 -26.93
N GLU A 463 -13.27 30.79 -25.72
CA GLU A 463 -13.29 29.42 -25.19
C GLU A 463 -14.65 29.01 -24.59
N LEU A 464 -15.61 29.93 -24.46
CA LEU A 464 -16.94 29.65 -23.87
C LEU A 464 -17.67 28.42 -24.47
N PRO A 465 -17.63 28.16 -25.79
CA PRO A 465 -18.26 27.01 -26.42
C PRO A 465 -17.33 25.78 -26.50
N SER A 466 -16.08 25.92 -26.06
CA SER A 466 -15.05 24.88 -26.14
C SER A 466 -15.30 23.80 -25.10
N GLU A 467 -15.35 22.55 -25.56
CA GLU A 467 -15.39 21.40 -24.66
C GLU A 467 -13.99 20.98 -24.17
N HIS A 468 -12.93 21.64 -24.68
CA HIS A 468 -11.55 21.33 -24.31
C HIS A 468 -11.28 21.71 -22.84
N PRO A 469 -10.67 20.83 -22.02
CA PRO A 469 -10.45 21.11 -20.59
C PRO A 469 -9.64 22.38 -20.32
N LEU A 470 -8.61 22.66 -21.11
CA LEU A 470 -7.82 23.91 -20.98
C LEU A 470 -8.67 25.17 -21.24
N GLY A 471 -9.62 25.11 -22.18
CA GLY A 471 -10.55 26.21 -22.45
C GLY A 471 -11.50 26.44 -21.28
N GLN A 472 -12.02 25.36 -20.69
CA GLN A 472 -12.87 25.44 -19.49
C GLN A 472 -12.14 26.09 -18.30
N VAL A 473 -10.84 25.86 -18.15
CA VAL A 473 -10.01 26.45 -17.09
C VAL A 473 -9.86 27.96 -17.28
N ILE A 474 -9.66 28.41 -18.51
CA ILE A 474 -9.60 29.85 -18.85
C ILE A 474 -10.96 30.51 -18.56
N VAL A 475 -12.07 29.86 -18.93
CA VAL A 475 -13.42 30.34 -18.65
C VAL A 475 -13.71 30.41 -17.15
N ALA A 476 -13.33 29.38 -16.39
CA ALA A 476 -13.48 29.34 -14.94
C ALA A 476 -12.69 30.47 -14.26
N ALA A 477 -11.42 30.65 -14.64
CA ALA A 477 -10.58 31.71 -14.09
C ALA A 477 -11.13 33.12 -14.36
N ALA A 478 -11.72 33.37 -15.52
CA ALA A 478 -12.37 34.65 -15.81
C ALA A 478 -13.61 34.86 -14.92
N ARG A 479 -14.44 33.82 -14.74
CA ARG A 479 -15.62 33.89 -13.86
C ARG A 479 -15.24 34.11 -12.39
N ASP A 480 -14.21 33.43 -11.90
CA ASP A 480 -13.74 33.56 -10.52
C ASP A 480 -13.18 34.97 -10.23
N ARG A 481 -12.63 35.64 -11.24
CA ARG A 481 -12.22 37.06 -11.16
C ARG A 481 -13.37 38.05 -11.40
N GLY A 482 -14.60 37.59 -11.61
CA GLY A 482 -15.76 38.44 -11.90
C GLY A 482 -15.73 39.09 -13.29
N LEU A 483 -14.89 38.59 -14.20
CA LEU A 483 -14.76 39.08 -15.57
C LEU A 483 -15.80 38.38 -16.44
N GLY A 484 -16.98 38.99 -16.62
CA GLY A 484 -18.07 38.41 -17.42
C GLY A 484 -17.62 38.10 -18.86
N PRO A 485 -17.43 36.81 -19.23
CA PRO A 485 -16.92 36.46 -20.55
C PRO A 485 -18.04 36.65 -21.60
N PRO A 486 -17.81 37.39 -22.70
CA PRO A 486 -18.86 37.66 -23.68
C PRO A 486 -19.20 36.42 -24.51
N SER A 487 -20.44 36.34 -24.99
CA SER A 487 -20.82 35.29 -25.93
C SER A 487 -20.08 35.45 -27.27
N PRO A 488 -19.42 34.40 -27.78
CA PRO A 488 -18.73 34.46 -29.06
C PRO A 488 -19.70 34.29 -30.25
N ALA A 489 -19.32 34.84 -31.40
CA ALA A 489 -19.90 34.54 -32.71
C ALA A 489 -18.87 33.84 -33.61
N GLY A 490 -19.33 32.93 -34.48
CA GLY A 490 -18.46 32.27 -35.46
C GLY A 490 -17.34 31.41 -34.86
N PHE A 491 -17.61 30.77 -33.71
CA PHE A 491 -16.67 29.85 -33.05
C PHE A 491 -16.24 28.72 -34.01
N ALA A 492 -14.95 28.43 -34.02
CA ALA A 492 -14.39 27.25 -34.66
C ALA A 492 -13.20 26.72 -33.86
N ALA A 493 -13.25 25.44 -33.51
CA ALA A 493 -12.12 24.69 -32.96
C ALA A 493 -11.27 24.13 -34.10
N GLU A 494 -9.95 24.29 -34.01
CA GLU A 494 -8.96 23.65 -34.88
C GLU A 494 -8.19 22.60 -34.06
N PRO A 495 -8.51 21.30 -34.22
CA PRO A 495 -7.87 20.22 -33.48
C PRO A 495 -6.33 20.30 -33.56
N GLY A 496 -5.68 20.18 -32.41
CA GLY A 496 -4.22 20.26 -32.24
C GLY A 496 -3.65 21.68 -32.32
N LEU A 497 -4.48 22.72 -32.48
CA LEU A 497 -4.03 24.09 -32.66
C LEU A 497 -4.66 25.06 -31.65
N GLY A 498 -5.97 24.99 -31.42
CA GLY A 498 -6.72 25.85 -30.49
C GLY A 498 -8.06 26.30 -31.05
N VAL A 499 -8.57 27.45 -30.61
CA VAL A 499 -9.88 27.98 -31.00
C VAL A 499 -9.79 29.37 -31.64
N ARG A 500 -10.77 29.67 -32.49
CA ARG A 500 -11.02 31.01 -33.01
C ARG A 500 -12.47 31.41 -32.81
N ALA A 501 -12.71 32.67 -32.47
CA ALA A 501 -14.05 33.21 -32.35
C ALA A 501 -14.05 34.72 -32.53
N THR A 502 -15.22 35.29 -32.84
CA THR A 502 -15.43 36.74 -32.79
C THR A 502 -16.08 37.10 -31.46
N VAL A 503 -15.40 37.88 -30.63
CA VAL A 503 -15.85 38.30 -29.30
C VAL A 503 -15.98 39.83 -29.30
N GLU A 504 -17.17 40.36 -29.04
CA GLU A 504 -17.45 41.81 -29.08
C GLU A 504 -17.02 42.50 -30.40
N GLY A 505 -17.16 41.79 -31.53
CA GLY A 505 -16.77 42.29 -32.84
C GLY A 505 -15.27 42.19 -33.16
N ARG A 506 -14.43 41.72 -32.22
CA ARG A 506 -13.00 41.47 -32.42
C ARG A 506 -12.72 40.01 -32.74
N GLN A 507 -11.80 39.75 -33.66
CA GLN A 507 -11.32 38.39 -33.96
C GLN A 507 -10.33 37.94 -32.87
N VAL A 508 -10.66 36.89 -32.13
CA VAL A 508 -9.84 36.33 -31.06
C VAL A 508 -9.36 34.94 -31.43
N LEU A 509 -8.05 34.72 -31.31
CA LEU A 509 -7.38 33.43 -31.45
C LEU A 509 -6.81 33.02 -30.09
N VAL A 510 -7.07 31.80 -29.66
CA VAL A 510 -6.54 31.23 -28.41
C VAL A 510 -5.95 29.87 -28.71
N GLY A 511 -4.66 29.66 -28.45
CA GLY A 511 -4.03 28.35 -28.67
C GLY A 511 -2.53 28.38 -28.84
N SER A 512 -2.03 27.43 -29.63
CA SER A 512 -0.60 27.21 -29.86
C SER A 512 0.04 28.27 -30.77
N PRO A 513 1.38 28.44 -30.76
CA PRO A 513 2.08 29.31 -31.71
C PRO A 513 1.80 28.97 -33.18
N ARG A 514 1.53 27.68 -33.47
CA ARG A 514 1.19 27.20 -34.82
C ARG A 514 -0.16 27.74 -35.29
N LEU A 515 -1.14 27.89 -34.39
CA LEU A 515 -2.44 28.48 -34.72
C LEU A 515 -2.26 29.93 -35.18
N LEU A 516 -1.53 30.73 -34.42
CA LEU A 516 -1.27 32.14 -34.73
C LEU A 516 -0.57 32.26 -36.09
N ALA A 517 0.52 31.52 -36.30
CA ALA A 517 1.25 31.53 -37.57
C ALA A 517 0.38 31.13 -38.76
N ARG A 518 -0.47 30.09 -38.62
CA ARG A 518 -1.38 29.63 -39.67
C ARG A 518 -2.46 30.66 -40.03
N LYS A 519 -2.79 31.56 -39.09
CA LYS A 519 -3.72 32.68 -39.30
C LYS A 519 -3.01 33.98 -39.68
N GLY A 520 -1.71 33.94 -39.96
CA GLY A 520 -0.94 35.09 -40.40
C GLY A 520 -0.54 36.04 -39.26
N VAL A 521 -0.62 35.61 -38.00
CA VAL A 521 -0.17 36.36 -36.83
C VAL A 521 1.24 35.89 -36.46
N ASP A 522 2.21 36.81 -36.41
CA ASP A 522 3.58 36.51 -36.00
C ASP A 522 3.67 36.30 -34.48
N PRO A 523 4.03 35.09 -33.99
CA PRO A 523 4.14 34.82 -32.55
C PRO A 523 5.44 35.36 -31.94
N ALA A 524 6.41 35.87 -32.72
CA ALA A 524 7.71 36.32 -32.23
C ALA A 524 7.66 37.33 -31.06
N PRO A 525 6.74 38.32 -31.02
CA PRO A 525 6.66 39.26 -29.91
C PRO A 525 6.27 38.63 -28.57
N LEU A 526 5.56 37.49 -28.59
CA LEU A 526 5.17 36.77 -27.37
C LEU A 526 6.23 35.77 -26.92
N ARG A 527 7.25 35.49 -27.74
CA ARG A 527 8.25 34.46 -27.45
C ARG A 527 8.96 34.64 -26.10
N PRO A 528 9.41 35.84 -25.71
CA PRO A 528 10.05 36.04 -24.40
C PRO A 528 9.11 35.74 -23.23
N LEU A 529 7.82 36.04 -23.37
CA LEU A 529 6.80 35.76 -22.35
C LEU A 529 6.48 34.26 -22.30
N VAL A 530 6.43 33.59 -23.45
CA VAL A 530 6.29 32.13 -23.52
C VAL A 530 7.47 31.47 -22.80
N ASP A 531 8.71 31.87 -23.11
CA ASP A 531 9.90 31.32 -22.49
C ASP A 531 9.91 31.57 -20.96
N GLU A 532 9.42 32.73 -20.49
CA GLU A 532 9.28 33.04 -19.06
C GLU A 532 8.23 32.15 -18.37
N VAL A 533 7.05 32.00 -18.98
CA VAL A 533 5.95 31.17 -18.48
C VAL A 533 6.37 29.69 -18.43
N GLU A 534 7.00 29.20 -19.50
CA GLU A 534 7.52 27.82 -19.58
C GLU A 534 8.69 27.59 -18.61
N ALA A 535 9.55 28.58 -18.37
CA ALA A 535 10.62 28.48 -17.37
C ALA A 535 10.09 28.33 -15.94
N ARG A 536 8.89 28.84 -15.66
CA ARG A 536 8.16 28.62 -14.39
C ARG A 536 7.41 27.28 -14.36
N GLY A 537 7.53 26.48 -15.41
CA GLY A 537 6.87 25.18 -15.54
C GLY A 537 5.37 25.26 -15.80
N GLN A 538 4.93 26.34 -16.43
CA GLN A 538 3.55 26.55 -16.80
C GLN A 538 3.37 26.24 -18.30
N THR A 539 2.20 25.77 -18.69
CA THR A 539 1.81 25.63 -20.11
C THR A 539 1.38 26.98 -20.64
N ALA A 540 2.06 27.48 -21.66
CA ALA A 540 1.76 28.75 -22.30
C ALA A 540 0.65 28.62 -23.35
N VAL A 541 -0.45 29.36 -23.16
CA VAL A 541 -1.53 29.51 -24.16
C VAL A 541 -1.48 30.93 -24.72
N LEU A 542 -1.28 31.06 -26.03
CA LEU A 542 -1.13 32.35 -26.68
C LEU A 542 -2.50 32.91 -27.07
N VAL A 543 -2.64 34.23 -26.93
CA VAL A 543 -3.85 34.96 -27.29
C VAL A 543 -3.48 36.04 -28.31
N ALA A 544 -4.24 36.10 -29.42
CA ALA A 544 -4.16 37.18 -30.39
C ALA A 544 -5.54 37.80 -30.61
N VAL A 545 -5.58 39.12 -30.78
CA VAL A 545 -6.80 39.91 -30.99
C VAL A 545 -6.62 40.76 -32.24
N ASP A 546 -7.55 40.69 -33.18
CA ASP A 546 -7.57 41.42 -34.45
C ASP A 546 -6.26 41.29 -35.26
N GLY A 547 -5.66 40.10 -35.23
CA GLY A 547 -4.42 39.80 -35.93
C GLY A 547 -3.15 40.27 -35.23
N VAL A 548 -3.26 40.82 -34.02
CA VAL A 548 -2.13 41.30 -33.20
C VAL A 548 -1.93 40.37 -31.99
N PRO A 549 -0.68 39.95 -31.67
CA PRO A 549 -0.41 39.20 -30.46
C PRO A 549 -0.76 40.02 -29.21
N ALA A 550 -1.64 39.48 -28.37
CA ALA A 550 -2.25 40.21 -27.25
C ALA A 550 -1.77 39.74 -25.88
N GLY A 551 -1.32 38.49 -25.74
CA GLY A 551 -0.79 37.99 -24.48
C GLY A 551 -0.54 36.48 -24.43
N VAL A 552 -0.06 36.04 -23.27
CA VAL A 552 0.18 34.64 -22.92
C VAL A 552 -0.51 34.34 -21.59
N ILE A 553 -1.33 33.30 -21.56
CA ILE A 553 -1.96 32.76 -20.35
C ILE A 553 -1.13 31.56 -19.91
N GLY A 554 -0.57 31.62 -18.70
CA GLY A 554 0.17 30.53 -18.08
C GLY A 554 -0.76 29.63 -17.28
N LEU A 555 -0.84 28.36 -17.66
CA LEU A 555 -1.61 27.34 -16.95
C LEU A 555 -0.67 26.47 -16.11
N ALA A 556 -0.96 26.30 -14.84
CA ALA A 556 -0.14 25.48 -13.94
C ALA A 556 -0.98 24.61 -13.02
N ASP A 557 -0.44 23.45 -12.65
CA ASP A 557 -1.02 22.59 -11.63
C ASP A 557 -0.59 23.07 -10.24
N ARG A 558 -1.57 23.38 -9.37
CA ARG A 558 -1.27 23.94 -8.05
C ARG A 558 -0.83 22.86 -7.07
N LEU A 559 0.09 23.21 -6.18
CA LEU A 559 0.44 22.37 -5.04
C LEU A 559 -0.78 22.21 -4.11
N LYS A 560 -0.92 21.04 -3.50
CA LYS A 560 -1.93 20.82 -2.45
C LYS A 560 -1.64 21.71 -1.24
N ALA A 561 -2.70 22.23 -0.62
CA ALA A 561 -2.58 23.10 0.54
C ALA A 561 -1.82 22.46 1.71
N ASP A 562 -1.92 21.14 1.88
CA ASP A 562 -1.25 20.36 2.93
C ASP A 562 0.11 19.77 2.50
N ALA A 563 0.59 20.04 1.28
CA ALA A 563 1.83 19.46 0.77
C ALA A 563 3.05 19.91 1.59
N ALA A 564 3.24 21.21 1.78
CA ALA A 564 4.38 21.75 2.52
C ALA A 564 4.43 21.26 3.98
N ASP A 565 3.29 21.26 4.66
CA ASP A 565 3.17 20.76 6.03
C ASP A 565 3.48 19.27 6.15
N THR A 566 3.03 18.47 5.18
CA THR A 566 3.33 17.03 5.12
C THR A 566 4.82 16.79 4.95
N ILE A 567 5.46 17.47 3.98
CA ILE A 567 6.89 17.33 3.72
C ILE A 567 7.72 17.74 4.94
N TRP A 568 7.35 18.84 5.60
CA TRP A 568 7.99 19.26 6.85
C TRP A 568 7.83 18.22 7.96
N ALA A 569 6.64 17.65 8.12
CA ALA A 569 6.36 16.63 9.12
C ALA A 569 7.17 15.33 8.89
N LEU A 570 7.40 14.95 7.63
CA LEU A 570 8.24 13.81 7.26
C LEU A 570 9.72 14.07 7.57
N ARG A 571 10.25 15.24 7.18
CA ARG A 571 11.64 15.63 7.47
C ARG A 571 11.94 15.63 8.96
N ARG A 572 11.01 16.14 9.77
CA ARG A 572 11.11 16.13 11.24
C ARG A 572 11.19 14.72 11.86
N ARG A 573 10.71 13.70 11.14
CA ARG A 573 10.79 12.30 11.54
C ARG A 573 12.03 11.59 10.99
N GLY A 574 12.92 12.33 10.32
CA GLY A 574 14.12 11.79 9.69
C GLY A 574 13.86 11.10 8.35
N ILE A 575 12.67 11.28 7.76
CA ILE A 575 12.34 10.74 6.43
C ILE A 575 12.77 11.75 5.37
N VAL A 576 13.53 11.28 4.38
CA VAL A 576 14.00 12.08 3.25
C VAL A 576 12.93 12.11 2.15
N PRO A 577 12.33 13.27 1.84
CA PRO A 577 11.41 13.39 0.72
C PRO A 577 12.19 13.44 -0.60
N VAL A 578 11.64 12.80 -1.64
CA VAL A 578 12.18 12.78 -3.01
C VAL A 578 11.02 12.99 -3.98
N VAL A 579 11.22 13.76 -5.06
CA VAL A 579 10.18 13.98 -6.10
C VAL A 579 10.55 13.26 -7.38
N PHE A 580 9.64 12.44 -7.91
CA PHE A 580 9.74 11.87 -9.25
C PHE A 580 8.70 12.52 -10.16
N THR A 581 9.10 12.86 -11.39
CA THR A 581 8.17 13.39 -12.40
C THR A 581 8.64 13.05 -13.82
N GLY A 582 7.68 12.95 -14.74
CA GLY A 582 7.94 12.93 -16.19
C GLY A 582 8.23 14.31 -16.79
N ASP A 583 7.97 15.39 -16.05
CA ASP A 583 8.19 16.76 -16.53
C ASP A 583 9.68 17.07 -16.77
N GLY A 584 9.91 18.18 -17.47
CA GLY A 584 11.24 18.76 -17.61
C GLY A 584 11.86 19.17 -16.27
N GLU A 585 13.20 19.11 -16.23
CA GLU A 585 14.02 19.49 -15.09
C GLU A 585 13.66 20.85 -14.43
N PRO A 586 13.37 21.94 -15.17
CA PRO A 586 13.04 23.22 -14.54
C PRO A 586 11.75 23.16 -13.70
N VAL A 587 10.73 22.48 -14.21
CA VAL A 587 9.41 22.31 -13.55
C VAL A 587 9.57 21.48 -12.28
N ALA A 588 10.33 20.38 -12.39
CA ALA A 588 10.59 19.48 -11.29
C ALA A 588 11.32 20.19 -10.14
N ARG A 589 12.36 20.98 -10.46
CA ARG A 589 13.12 21.76 -9.45
C ARG A 589 12.27 22.85 -8.81
N ALA A 590 11.44 23.55 -9.57
CA ALA A 590 10.55 24.58 -9.02
C ALA A 590 9.60 24.00 -7.94
N VAL A 591 9.04 22.81 -8.18
CA VAL A 591 8.24 22.09 -7.17
C VAL A 591 9.08 21.66 -5.98
N GLY A 592 10.29 21.14 -6.23
CA GLY A 592 11.24 20.77 -5.18
C GLY A 592 11.57 21.95 -4.26
N ASP A 593 11.96 23.08 -4.83
CA ASP A 593 12.31 24.30 -4.10
C ASP A 593 11.12 24.85 -3.29
N ALA A 594 9.92 24.88 -3.88
CA ALA A 594 8.71 25.34 -3.21
C ALA A 594 8.34 24.50 -1.97
N LEU A 595 8.65 23.21 -1.98
CA LEU A 595 8.39 22.27 -0.87
C LEU A 595 9.63 22.03 0.02
N GLY A 596 10.79 22.59 -0.32
CA GLY A 596 12.05 22.36 0.37
C GLY A 596 12.57 20.91 0.23
N ILE A 597 12.37 20.30 -0.94
CA ILE A 597 12.84 18.96 -1.32
C ILE A 597 14.09 19.10 -2.18
N THR A 598 15.20 18.51 -1.74
CA THR A 598 16.51 18.64 -2.41
C THR A 598 16.78 17.56 -3.46
N GLU A 599 16.18 16.39 -3.31
CA GLU A 599 16.34 15.27 -4.27
C GLU A 599 15.14 15.24 -5.23
N VAL A 600 15.39 15.58 -6.49
CA VAL A 600 14.38 15.62 -7.56
C VAL A 600 14.90 14.83 -8.76
N ARG A 601 14.07 13.95 -9.33
CA ARG A 601 14.35 13.22 -10.58
C ARG A 601 13.26 13.55 -11.61
N ALA A 602 13.66 14.20 -12.70
CA ALA A 602 12.78 14.64 -13.77
C ALA A 602 12.90 13.74 -15.01
N ARG A 603 11.97 13.88 -15.96
CA ARG A 603 11.91 13.15 -17.24
C ARG A 603 11.89 11.63 -17.11
N LEU A 604 11.31 11.10 -16.05
CA LEU A 604 11.18 9.66 -15.84
C LEU A 604 9.96 9.10 -16.58
N LEU A 605 10.19 8.07 -17.40
CA LEU A 605 9.13 7.22 -17.93
C LEU A 605 8.57 6.27 -16.85
N PRO A 606 7.36 5.68 -17.04
CA PRO A 606 6.75 4.80 -16.03
C PRO A 606 7.62 3.62 -15.58
N GLY A 607 8.29 2.94 -16.54
CA GLY A 607 9.23 1.85 -16.23
C GLY A 607 10.49 2.33 -15.50
N GLU A 608 10.99 3.51 -15.87
CA GLU A 608 12.18 4.10 -15.28
C GLU A 608 11.96 4.57 -13.83
N LYS A 609 10.72 4.95 -13.47
CA LYS A 609 10.36 5.23 -12.07
C LYS A 609 10.62 4.01 -11.18
N ALA A 610 10.28 2.81 -11.64
CA ALA A 610 10.53 1.58 -10.88
C ALA A 610 12.04 1.30 -10.75
N ASP A 611 12.81 1.45 -11.83
CA ASP A 611 14.26 1.27 -11.77
C ASP A 611 14.94 2.32 -10.87
N ALA A 612 14.45 3.57 -10.87
CA ALA A 612 14.92 4.62 -9.96
C ALA A 612 14.59 4.30 -8.48
N VAL A 613 13.42 3.71 -8.19
CA VAL A 613 13.12 3.18 -6.85
C VAL A 613 14.10 2.05 -6.48
N ARG A 614 14.41 1.16 -7.42
CA ARG A 614 15.36 0.05 -7.21
C ARG A 614 16.77 0.56 -6.94
N GLU A 615 17.21 1.63 -7.59
CA GLU A 615 18.49 2.28 -7.34
C GLU A 615 18.58 2.80 -5.89
N LEU A 616 17.53 3.49 -5.42
CA LEU A 616 17.45 3.96 -4.03
C LEU A 616 17.49 2.79 -3.03
N GLN A 617 16.77 1.71 -3.32
CA GLN A 617 16.80 0.48 -2.52
C GLN A 617 18.17 -0.19 -2.53
N GLY A 618 18.85 -0.20 -3.68
CA GLY A 618 20.22 -0.71 -3.84
C GLY A 618 21.25 0.08 -3.03
N ALA A 619 21.00 1.38 -2.80
CA ALA A 619 21.77 2.22 -1.87
C ALA A 619 21.46 1.95 -0.38
N GLY A 620 20.60 0.96 -0.08
CA GLY A 620 20.24 0.56 1.28
C GLY A 620 19.10 1.37 1.90
N ARG A 621 18.45 2.27 1.15
CA ARG A 621 17.31 3.06 1.63
C ARG A 621 16.04 2.21 1.67
N ARG A 622 15.15 2.48 2.63
CA ARG A 622 13.80 1.91 2.70
C ARG A 622 12.81 2.90 2.12
N VAL A 623 12.24 2.55 0.97
CA VAL A 623 11.53 3.50 0.12
C VAL A 623 10.02 3.28 0.22
N ALA A 624 9.29 4.32 0.63
CA ALA A 624 7.87 4.43 0.34
C ALA A 624 7.68 5.23 -0.95
N PHE A 625 6.84 4.75 -1.85
CA PHE A 625 6.42 5.50 -3.03
C PHE A 625 4.97 5.95 -2.85
N VAL A 626 4.69 7.23 -3.07
CA VAL A 626 3.35 7.83 -2.97
C VAL A 626 2.95 8.31 -4.36
N GLY A 627 1.81 7.83 -4.87
CA GLY A 627 1.31 8.15 -6.22
C GLY A 627 -0.22 8.10 -6.30
N ASP A 628 -0.80 8.51 -7.41
CA ASP A 628 -2.24 8.43 -7.68
C ASP A 628 -2.56 7.89 -9.09
N GLY A 629 -1.58 7.81 -10.00
CA GLY A 629 -1.77 7.34 -11.38
C GLY A 629 -1.35 5.89 -11.66
N ILE A 630 -1.91 5.29 -12.72
CA ILE A 630 -1.60 3.92 -13.16
C ILE A 630 -0.14 3.80 -13.60
N ASN A 631 0.45 4.90 -14.05
CA ASN A 631 1.87 5.02 -14.39
C ASN A 631 2.79 4.77 -13.22
N ASP A 632 2.30 5.01 -12.02
CA ASP A 632 3.05 4.76 -10.80
C ASP A 632 2.89 3.31 -10.35
N ALA A 633 2.01 2.51 -10.95
CA ALA A 633 1.78 1.14 -10.54
C ALA A 633 3.07 0.29 -10.51
N PRO A 634 3.97 0.35 -11.50
CA PRO A 634 5.26 -0.35 -11.41
C PRO A 634 6.13 0.16 -10.24
N ALA A 635 6.17 1.48 -10.01
CA ALA A 635 6.98 2.09 -8.95
C ALA A 635 6.41 1.82 -7.54
N LEU A 636 5.09 1.91 -7.38
CA LEU A 636 4.34 1.53 -6.18
C LEU A 636 4.60 0.07 -5.79
N MET A 637 4.63 -0.83 -6.78
CA MET A 637 4.88 -2.25 -6.56
C MET A 637 6.35 -2.58 -6.29
N GLN A 638 7.29 -1.83 -6.88
CA GLN A 638 8.72 -1.97 -6.62
C GLN A 638 9.14 -1.42 -5.24
N ALA A 639 8.44 -0.40 -4.74
CA ALA A 639 8.73 0.20 -3.43
C ALA A 639 8.58 -0.80 -2.27
N ASP A 640 9.31 -0.55 -1.17
CA ASP A 640 9.13 -1.32 0.07
C ASP A 640 7.69 -1.15 0.58
N VAL A 641 7.11 0.04 0.40
CA VAL A 641 5.69 0.33 0.65
C VAL A 641 5.13 1.24 -0.45
N GLY A 642 4.16 0.76 -1.21
CA GLY A 642 3.40 1.57 -2.16
C GLY A 642 2.18 2.21 -1.50
N VAL A 643 2.04 3.53 -1.60
CA VAL A 643 0.92 4.30 -1.06
C VAL A 643 0.16 4.98 -2.20
N ALA A 644 -1.10 4.62 -2.42
CA ALA A 644 -1.96 5.30 -3.40
C ALA A 644 -2.83 6.37 -2.74
N LEU A 645 -2.95 7.53 -3.37
CA LEU A 645 -3.92 8.58 -3.03
C LEU A 645 -5.08 8.53 -4.02
N GLY A 646 -6.32 8.46 -3.56
CA GLY A 646 -7.46 8.47 -4.50
C GLY A 646 -8.78 8.01 -3.91
N SER A 647 -9.86 8.24 -4.67
CA SER A 647 -11.22 7.83 -4.32
C SER A 647 -11.92 7.05 -5.43
N GLY A 648 -11.20 6.71 -6.51
CA GLY A 648 -11.71 6.07 -7.72
C GLY A 648 -11.33 4.59 -7.83
N PRO A 649 -12.09 3.80 -8.60
CA PRO A 649 -11.84 2.38 -8.84
C PRO A 649 -10.63 2.04 -9.74
N ASP A 650 -9.54 2.80 -9.64
CA ASP A 650 -8.44 2.78 -10.61
C ASP A 650 -7.41 1.66 -10.35
N ILE A 651 -6.72 1.21 -11.40
CA ILE A 651 -5.63 0.21 -11.31
C ILE A 651 -4.53 0.64 -10.33
N THR A 652 -4.31 1.95 -10.14
CA THR A 652 -3.36 2.46 -9.13
C THR A 652 -3.71 2.00 -7.73
N LEU A 653 -5.02 1.97 -7.41
CA LEU A 653 -5.45 1.45 -6.13
C LEU A 653 -5.05 -0.01 -6.01
N GLU A 654 -5.20 -0.84 -7.05
CA GLU A 654 -4.75 -2.24 -7.12
C GLU A 654 -3.24 -2.43 -7.03
N ALA A 655 -2.47 -1.39 -7.33
CA ALA A 655 -1.02 -1.40 -7.28
C ALA A 655 -0.41 -1.02 -5.91
N ALA A 656 -1.21 -0.51 -4.97
CA ALA A 656 -0.69 -0.04 -3.68
C ALA A 656 -0.85 -1.05 -2.53
N ASP A 657 0.05 -0.96 -1.55
CA ASP A 657 -0.05 -1.66 -0.28
C ASP A 657 -0.99 -0.95 0.70
N ILE A 658 -0.98 0.39 0.66
CA ILE A 658 -1.78 1.30 1.48
C ILE A 658 -2.54 2.24 0.55
N VAL A 659 -3.85 2.40 0.78
CA VAL A 659 -4.69 3.32 0.00
C VAL A 659 -5.24 4.40 0.93
N ILE A 660 -5.04 5.65 0.56
CA ILE A 660 -5.58 6.82 1.27
C ILE A 660 -6.79 7.32 0.49
N VAL A 661 -7.96 7.22 1.13
CA VAL A 661 -9.24 7.64 0.57
C VAL A 661 -9.35 9.16 0.56
N GLY A 662 -9.38 9.75 -0.62
CA GLY A 662 -9.42 11.20 -0.82
C GLY A 662 -8.04 11.79 -1.16
N ARG A 663 -7.94 13.13 -1.16
CA ARG A 663 -6.77 13.85 -1.72
C ARG A 663 -5.82 14.45 -0.68
N GLN A 664 -6.07 14.26 0.62
CA GLN A 664 -5.24 14.80 1.71
C GLN A 664 -3.92 14.04 1.83
N LEU A 665 -2.81 14.71 1.53
CA LEU A 665 -1.46 14.14 1.61
C LEU A 665 -1.03 13.90 3.06
N GLY A 666 -1.50 14.70 4.01
CA GLY A 666 -1.17 14.58 5.43
C GLY A 666 -1.47 13.20 6.02
N ARG A 667 -2.41 12.44 5.43
CA ARG A 667 -2.76 11.08 5.88
C ARG A 667 -1.63 10.06 5.66
N VAL A 668 -0.65 10.36 4.80
CA VAL A 668 0.58 9.57 4.69
C VAL A 668 1.32 9.55 6.02
N VAL A 669 1.38 10.70 6.71
CA VAL A 669 1.99 10.84 8.03
C VAL A 669 1.17 10.11 9.09
N ASP A 670 -0.16 10.20 9.04
CA ASP A 670 -1.04 9.47 9.95
C ASP A 670 -0.85 7.95 9.82
N ALA A 671 -0.73 7.46 8.58
CA ALA A 671 -0.48 6.05 8.30
C ALA A 671 0.89 5.59 8.84
N LEU A 672 1.95 6.40 8.70
CA LEU A 672 3.27 6.14 9.28
C LEU A 672 3.22 6.07 10.82
N GLU A 673 2.51 6.99 11.47
CA GLU A 673 2.35 6.95 12.92
C GLU A 673 1.61 5.70 13.40
N LEU A 674 0.52 5.36 12.70
CA LEU A 674 -0.29 4.21 13.05
C LEU A 674 0.49 2.90 12.84
N ALA A 675 1.33 2.82 11.80
CA ALA A 675 2.28 1.72 11.58
C ALA A 675 3.26 1.58 12.77
N GLY A 676 3.84 2.69 13.22
CA GLY A 676 4.73 2.72 14.39
C GLY A 676 4.06 2.22 15.68
N ARG A 677 2.81 2.66 15.94
CA ARG A 677 2.05 2.25 17.12
C ARG A 677 1.59 0.79 17.04
N SER A 678 1.12 0.33 15.89
CA SER A 678 0.75 -1.07 15.66
C SER A 678 1.93 -2.02 15.89
N TYR A 679 3.12 -1.64 15.41
CA TYR A 679 4.34 -2.39 15.67
C TYR A 679 4.70 -2.41 17.17
N SER A 680 4.60 -1.26 17.85
CA SER A 680 4.87 -1.18 19.29
C SER A 680 3.91 -2.05 20.12
N LEU A 681 2.63 -2.08 19.75
CA LEU A 681 1.63 -2.98 20.33
C LEU A 681 2.01 -4.46 20.10
N THR A 682 2.44 -4.78 18.88
CA THR A 682 2.92 -6.13 18.54
C THR A 682 4.11 -6.52 19.40
N VAL A 683 5.13 -5.66 19.53
CA VAL A 683 6.32 -5.91 20.37
C VAL A 683 5.90 -6.15 21.82
N ARG A 684 5.01 -5.32 22.37
CA ARG A 684 4.53 -5.48 23.75
C ARG A 684 3.79 -6.81 23.95
N ASN A 685 2.90 -7.18 23.04
CA ASN A 685 2.17 -8.44 23.09
C ASN A 685 3.12 -9.65 22.98
N VAL A 686 4.11 -9.57 22.09
CA VAL A 686 5.16 -10.59 21.94
C VAL A 686 5.98 -10.72 23.22
N ALA A 687 6.45 -9.61 23.78
CA ALA A 687 7.24 -9.58 25.01
C ALA A 687 6.44 -10.16 26.19
N PHE A 688 5.16 -9.81 26.30
CA PHE A 688 4.26 -10.35 27.32
C PHE A 688 4.08 -11.86 27.16
N ALA A 689 3.77 -12.34 25.94
CA ALA A 689 3.59 -13.76 25.67
C ALA A 689 4.88 -14.56 25.97
N LEU A 690 6.04 -14.03 25.61
CA LEU A 690 7.34 -14.66 25.90
C LEU A 690 7.64 -14.69 27.40
N ALA A 691 7.45 -13.59 28.12
CA ALA A 691 7.69 -13.54 29.57
C ALA A 691 6.80 -14.54 30.31
N PHE A 692 5.52 -14.60 29.93
CA PHE A 692 4.56 -15.53 30.51
C PHE A 692 4.94 -17.00 30.26
N ASN A 693 5.28 -17.34 29.01
CA ASN A 693 5.67 -18.72 28.68
C ASN A 693 7.04 -19.09 29.25
N ALA A 694 7.98 -18.14 29.36
CA ALA A 694 9.26 -18.38 30.02
C ALA A 694 9.07 -18.72 31.50
N ALA A 695 8.25 -17.95 32.22
CA ALA A 695 7.89 -18.24 33.61
C ALA A 695 7.19 -19.62 33.72
N GLY A 696 6.26 -19.90 32.80
CA GLY A 696 5.60 -21.20 32.70
C GLY A 696 6.55 -22.36 32.46
N LEU A 697 7.47 -22.21 31.52
CA LEU A 697 8.48 -23.21 31.19
C LEU A 697 9.37 -23.50 32.40
N LEU A 698 9.88 -22.46 33.07
CA LEU A 698 10.67 -22.61 34.29
C LEU A 698 9.88 -23.32 35.41
N ALA A 699 8.59 -22.98 35.57
CA ALA A 699 7.73 -23.68 36.50
C ALA A 699 7.55 -25.16 36.11
N ALA A 700 7.36 -25.47 34.82
CA ALA A 700 7.23 -26.84 34.34
C ALA A 700 8.48 -27.68 34.60
N LEU A 701 9.68 -27.10 34.46
CA LEU A 701 10.95 -27.76 34.78
C LEU A 701 11.06 -28.19 36.26
N SER A 702 10.24 -27.65 37.16
CA SER A 702 10.18 -28.09 38.56
C SER A 702 9.58 -29.50 38.72
N GLY A 703 9.04 -30.12 37.67
CA GLY A 703 8.40 -31.44 37.69
C GLY A 703 7.08 -31.48 38.45
N ARG A 704 6.56 -30.34 38.93
CA ARG A 704 5.39 -30.25 39.80
C ARG A 704 4.17 -29.58 39.15
N VAL A 705 4.33 -29.00 37.97
CA VAL A 705 3.22 -28.34 37.27
C VAL A 705 2.36 -29.40 36.59
N THR A 706 1.10 -29.51 37.01
CA THR A 706 0.13 -30.39 36.36
C THR A 706 -0.40 -29.76 35.06
N PRO A 707 -0.85 -30.58 34.08
CA PRO A 707 -1.37 -30.05 32.82
C PRO A 707 -2.57 -29.10 32.98
N VAL A 708 -3.42 -29.27 34.02
CA VAL A 708 -4.49 -28.30 34.34
C VAL A 708 -3.95 -26.89 34.54
N TRP A 709 -2.89 -26.71 35.34
CA TRP A 709 -2.30 -25.40 35.58
C TRP A 709 -1.65 -24.82 34.33
N ALA A 710 -1.02 -25.66 33.52
CA ALA A 710 -0.50 -25.24 32.21
C ALA A 710 -1.63 -24.71 31.31
N MET A 711 -2.77 -25.40 31.22
CA MET A 711 -3.92 -24.98 30.42
C MET A 711 -4.55 -23.67 30.92
N VAL A 712 -4.71 -23.51 32.23
CA VAL A 712 -5.20 -22.25 32.83
C VAL A 712 -4.26 -21.09 32.51
N ALA A 713 -2.96 -21.31 32.65
CA ALA A 713 -1.94 -20.31 32.35
C ALA A 713 -1.96 -19.94 30.86
N MET A 714 -2.05 -20.92 29.96
CA MET A 714 -2.17 -20.68 28.51
C MET A 714 -3.43 -19.85 28.18
N GLY A 715 -4.59 -20.20 28.77
CA GLY A 715 -5.83 -19.45 28.60
C GLY A 715 -5.69 -18.00 29.04
N LEU A 716 -5.13 -17.78 30.24
CA LEU A 716 -4.87 -16.44 30.77
C LEU A 716 -3.93 -15.62 29.86
N SER A 717 -2.86 -16.22 29.36
CA SER A 717 -1.91 -15.59 28.44
C SER A 717 -2.61 -15.11 27.15
N VAL A 718 -3.41 -15.99 26.53
CA VAL A 718 -4.19 -15.65 25.33
C VAL A 718 -5.20 -14.54 25.63
N SER A 719 -5.97 -14.65 26.72
CA SER A 719 -6.94 -13.65 27.13
C SER A 719 -6.32 -12.28 27.37
N LEU A 720 -5.13 -12.22 28.00
CA LEU A 720 -4.42 -10.98 28.26
C LEU A 720 -3.88 -10.34 26.97
N VAL A 721 -3.37 -11.12 26.02
CA VAL A 721 -2.94 -10.60 24.70
C VAL A 721 -4.13 -10.07 23.90
N VAL A 722 -5.26 -10.79 23.93
CA VAL A 722 -6.52 -10.33 23.31
C VAL A 722 -6.99 -9.02 23.97
N ALA A 723 -7.07 -8.98 25.30
CA ALA A 723 -7.48 -7.80 26.04
C ALA A 723 -6.54 -6.61 25.78
N SER A 724 -5.21 -6.82 25.83
CA SER A 724 -4.21 -5.82 25.47
C SER A 724 -4.47 -5.25 24.06
N SER A 725 -4.74 -6.11 23.08
CA SER A 725 -4.97 -5.69 21.69
C SER A 725 -6.27 -4.90 21.50
N LEU A 726 -7.32 -5.25 22.24
CA LEU A 726 -8.63 -4.59 22.15
C LEU A 726 -8.68 -3.28 22.94
N LEU A 727 -8.12 -3.28 24.14
CA LEU A 727 -8.22 -2.18 25.11
C LEU A 727 -7.18 -1.09 24.89
N THR A 728 -6.09 -1.38 24.18
CA THR A 728 -5.05 -0.38 23.94
C THR A 728 -5.52 0.61 22.88
N PRO A 729 -5.69 1.88 23.23
CA PRO A 729 -6.02 2.88 22.24
C PRO A 729 -4.82 3.07 21.31
N LEU A 730 -5.03 2.85 20.01
CA LEU A 730 -4.11 3.33 18.96
C LEU A 730 -4.34 4.81 18.64
N ARG A 731 -5.00 5.53 19.56
CA ARG A 731 -5.34 6.94 19.40
C ARG A 731 -4.08 7.74 19.10
N SER A 732 -4.24 8.71 18.20
CA SER A 732 -3.34 9.85 18.11
C SER A 732 -3.13 10.38 19.53
N ALA A 733 -1.86 10.49 19.97
CA ALA A 733 -1.53 11.59 20.85
C ALA A 733 -1.94 12.81 20.05
N ALA A 734 -3.07 13.41 20.42
CA ALA A 734 -3.78 14.43 19.67
C ALA A 734 -2.82 15.40 18.98
N GLY A 735 -2.56 15.17 17.69
CA GLY A 735 -1.79 16.07 16.84
C GLY A 735 -2.66 17.14 16.20
N GLY A 736 -3.98 17.09 16.40
CA GLY A 736 -4.94 18.03 15.81
C GLY A 736 -5.99 18.61 16.76
N ALA A 737 -6.09 18.17 18.02
CA ALA A 737 -7.09 18.69 18.96
C ALA A 737 -6.54 19.74 19.94
N ASP A 738 -5.22 19.89 20.02
CA ASP A 738 -4.58 20.80 20.98
C ASP A 738 -3.82 21.93 20.27
N ARG A 739 -4.18 22.26 19.02
CA ARG A 739 -3.65 23.41 18.29
C ARG A 739 -4.75 24.42 18.07
N ARG A 740 -4.51 25.65 18.51
CA ARG A 740 -5.37 26.80 18.23
C ARG A 740 -4.64 27.70 17.25
N GLU A 741 -5.29 28.02 16.15
CA GLU A 741 -4.81 29.04 15.24
C GLU A 741 -5.43 30.39 15.65
N LEU A 742 -4.57 31.37 15.91
CA LEU A 742 -4.95 32.74 16.18
C LEU A 742 -4.67 33.55 14.93
N VAL A 743 -5.72 34.09 14.32
CA VAL A 743 -5.62 34.98 13.16
C VAL A 743 -5.83 36.40 13.65
N LEU A 744 -4.83 37.25 13.47
CA LEU A 744 -4.85 38.65 13.91
C LEU A 744 -4.59 39.57 12.72
N ARG A 745 -5.37 40.63 12.62
CA ARG A 745 -5.16 41.69 11.62
C ARG A 745 -4.19 42.73 12.16
N VAL A 746 -3.15 43.01 11.38
CA VAL A 746 -2.04 43.90 11.73
C VAL A 746 -1.90 44.96 10.63
N PRO A 747 -2.62 46.09 10.70
CA PRO A 747 -2.77 47.04 9.60
C PRO A 747 -1.46 47.67 9.10
N ASP A 748 -0.47 47.75 9.97
CA ASP A 748 0.85 48.35 9.71
C ASP A 748 1.88 47.31 9.19
N LEU A 749 1.45 46.07 8.90
CA LEU A 749 2.28 45.01 8.29
C LEU A 749 2.38 45.23 6.77
N HIS A 750 3.52 45.75 6.29
CA HIS A 750 3.69 46.16 4.88
C HIS A 750 4.77 45.37 4.10
N CYS A 751 5.62 44.58 4.76
CA CYS A 751 6.69 43.83 4.11
C CYS A 751 7.16 42.63 4.94
N GLU A 752 7.95 41.73 4.33
CA GLU A 752 8.55 40.57 5.00
C GLU A 752 9.45 40.96 6.19
N ALA A 753 10.20 42.06 6.10
CA ALA A 753 11.02 42.53 7.21
C ALA A 753 10.18 42.96 8.45
N CYS A 754 8.93 43.36 8.24
CA CYS A 754 7.97 43.59 9.33
C CYS A 754 7.47 42.27 9.90
N LEU A 755 7.17 41.28 9.06
CA LEU A 755 6.77 39.94 9.49
C LEU A 755 7.86 39.24 10.30
N ASP A 756 9.14 39.39 9.94
CA ASP A 756 10.26 38.82 10.69
C ASP A 756 10.46 39.47 12.08
N ARG A 757 10.07 40.73 12.26
CA ARG A 757 10.03 41.36 13.59
C ARG A 757 8.90 40.76 14.43
N VAL A 758 7.72 40.56 13.83
CA VAL A 758 6.59 39.90 14.49
C VAL A 758 6.91 38.44 14.85
N ARG A 759 7.52 37.67 13.94
CA ARG A 759 8.00 36.29 14.17
C ARG A 759 8.95 36.21 15.37
N ARG A 760 9.92 37.14 15.45
CA ARG A 760 10.88 37.18 16.57
C ARG A 760 10.24 37.57 17.90
N ALA A 761 9.24 38.44 17.89
CA ALA A 761 8.55 38.87 19.10
C ALA A 761 7.60 37.79 19.63
N VAL A 762 6.76 37.22 18.76
CA VAL A 762 5.75 36.22 19.12
C VAL A 762 6.37 34.84 19.31
N GLY A 763 7.41 34.49 18.54
CA GLY A 763 8.11 33.20 18.63
C GLY A 763 8.89 33.00 19.94
N ARG A 764 9.00 34.03 20.80
CA ARG A 764 9.55 33.91 22.16
C ARG A 764 8.52 33.48 23.20
N LEU A 765 7.23 33.47 22.85
CA LEU A 765 6.17 33.05 23.75
C LEU A 765 6.15 31.52 23.85
N GLU A 766 6.15 31.03 25.09
CA GLU A 766 6.11 29.60 25.38
C GLU A 766 4.76 29.02 24.90
N GLY A 767 4.83 28.02 24.00
CA GLY A 767 3.63 27.40 23.41
C GLY A 767 3.27 27.89 21.99
N VAL A 768 3.99 28.88 21.44
CA VAL A 768 3.90 29.25 20.01
C VAL A 768 4.76 28.28 19.18
N GLU A 769 4.14 27.61 18.20
CA GLU A 769 4.81 26.64 17.34
C GLU A 769 5.17 27.21 15.96
N ALA A 770 4.33 28.10 15.42
CA ALA A 770 4.57 28.73 14.13
C ALA A 770 3.93 30.13 14.06
N VAL A 771 4.55 31.03 13.30
CA VAL A 771 4.05 32.37 12.98
C VAL A 771 4.19 32.60 11.48
N ALA A 772 3.06 32.57 10.79
CA ALA A 772 2.94 32.91 9.37
C ALA A 772 2.26 34.28 9.23
N GLY A 773 2.47 34.96 8.11
CA GLY A 773 1.78 36.20 7.84
C GLY A 773 1.71 36.48 6.35
N ASP A 774 0.71 37.26 6.00
CA ASP A 774 0.47 37.76 4.65
C ASP A 774 0.56 39.30 4.72
N PRO A 775 1.70 39.89 4.30
CA PRO A 775 1.86 41.34 4.25
C PRO A 775 0.86 42.03 3.30
N ALA A 776 0.41 41.37 2.24
CA ALA A 776 -0.57 41.93 1.30
C ALA A 776 -1.97 41.96 1.94
N GLY A 777 -2.33 40.89 2.64
CA GLY A 777 -3.58 40.76 3.41
C GLY A 777 -3.57 41.49 4.76
N ARG A 778 -2.40 41.92 5.25
CA ARG A 778 -2.20 42.54 6.59
C ARG A 778 -2.67 41.63 7.74
N VAL A 779 -2.42 40.32 7.61
CA VAL A 779 -2.86 39.29 8.57
C VAL A 779 -1.67 38.47 9.04
N VAL A 780 -1.66 38.13 10.33
CA VAL A 780 -0.70 37.22 10.94
C VAL A 780 -1.46 36.02 11.51
N ARG A 781 -1.04 34.81 11.15
CA ARG A 781 -1.56 33.53 11.65
C ARG A 781 -0.55 32.89 12.59
N ILE A 782 -1.01 32.57 13.80
CA ILE A 782 -0.15 32.07 14.87
C ILE A 782 -0.69 30.73 15.32
N THR A 783 0.10 29.69 15.10
CA THR A 783 -0.23 28.33 15.53
C THR A 783 0.35 28.12 16.92
N CYS A 784 -0.50 27.88 17.91
CA CYS A 784 -0.09 27.67 19.30
C CYS A 784 -0.77 26.45 19.90
N ARG A 785 -0.20 25.90 20.98
CA ARG A 785 -0.86 24.81 21.73
C ARG A 785 -2.03 25.36 22.55
N SER A 786 -3.21 24.75 22.38
CA SER A 786 -4.43 25.08 23.12
C SER A 786 -4.15 25.08 24.63
N GLY A 787 -4.54 26.17 25.30
CA GLY A 787 -4.37 26.33 26.75
C GLY A 787 -2.99 26.82 27.22
N THR A 788 -2.00 26.97 26.33
CA THR A 788 -0.65 27.45 26.72
C THR A 788 -0.40 28.93 26.39
N VAL A 789 -1.05 29.46 25.36
CA VAL A 789 -0.84 30.83 24.87
C VAL A 789 -2.15 31.62 24.95
N ASP A 790 -2.15 32.69 25.74
CA ASP A 790 -3.25 33.64 25.80
C ASP A 790 -3.23 34.58 24.57
N ALA A 791 -4.40 34.81 23.96
CA ALA A 791 -4.54 35.73 22.84
C ALA A 791 -4.15 37.18 23.21
N GLY A 792 -4.31 37.55 24.49
CA GLY A 792 -3.82 38.82 25.03
C GLY A 792 -2.30 38.93 25.03
N ALA A 793 -1.59 37.87 25.41
CA ALA A 793 -0.12 37.82 25.40
C ALA A 793 0.45 37.93 23.98
N VAL A 794 -0.20 37.28 23.01
CA VAL A 794 0.17 37.38 21.59
C VAL A 794 -0.01 38.81 21.07
N ARG A 795 -1.15 39.43 21.39
CA ARG A 795 -1.39 40.83 21.03
C ARG A 795 -0.32 41.76 21.64
N ALA A 796 -0.03 41.62 22.93
CA ALA A 796 0.95 42.43 23.62
C ALA A 796 2.37 42.28 23.02
N ALA A 797 2.73 41.06 22.58
CA ALA A 797 4.01 40.82 21.91
C ALA A 797 4.11 41.51 20.54
N ILE A 798 3.01 41.54 19.78
CA ILE A 798 2.95 42.23 18.47
C ILE A 798 2.98 43.76 18.67
N GLU A 799 2.23 44.28 19.65
CA GLU A 799 2.23 45.70 20.02
C GLU A 799 3.59 46.15 20.55
N GLY A 800 4.25 45.34 21.37
CA GLY A 800 5.61 45.59 21.85
C GLY A 800 6.67 45.56 20.74
N ALA A 801 6.38 44.92 19.60
CA ALA A 801 7.21 44.98 18.40
C ALA A 801 6.95 46.21 17.52
N GLY A 802 6.02 47.09 17.94
CA GLY A 802 5.70 48.36 17.27
C GLY A 802 4.56 48.28 16.26
N PHE A 803 3.72 47.24 16.30
CA PHE A 803 2.63 47.05 15.34
C PHE A 803 1.25 47.09 16.02
N ARG A 804 0.27 47.74 15.40
CA ARG A 804 -1.11 47.76 15.93
C ARG A 804 -1.86 46.48 15.56
N VAL A 805 -2.70 45.99 16.48
CA VAL A 805 -3.53 44.80 16.30
C VAL A 805 -5.01 45.16 16.43
N GLU A 806 -5.81 44.89 15.40
CA GLU A 806 -7.27 45.09 15.47
C GLU A 806 -7.96 43.92 16.19
N ALA A 807 -9.03 44.19 16.95
CA ALA A 807 -9.82 43.17 17.64
C ALA A 807 -10.93 42.63 16.73
N GLY A 808 -10.77 41.40 16.24
CA GLY A 808 -11.83 40.64 15.59
C GLY A 808 -11.29 39.32 15.03
N PRO A 809 -12.04 38.21 15.11
CA PRO A 809 -11.71 37.02 14.33
C PRO A 809 -11.97 37.34 12.84
N VAL A 810 -11.10 36.86 11.96
CA VAL A 810 -11.46 36.60 10.56
C VAL A 810 -12.10 35.24 10.48
#